data_AF-A0A7D8YA54-F1
#
_entry.id   AF-A0A7D8YA54-F1
#
_cell.length_a   1.000
_cell.length_b   1.000
_cell.length_c   1.000
_cell.angle_alpha   90.00
_cell.angle_beta   90.00
_cell.angle_gamma   90.00
#
_symmetry.space_group_name_H-M   'P 1'
#
loop_
_entity.id
_entity.type
_entity.pdbx_description
1 polymer ?
#
loop_
_entity_poly.entity_id
_entity_poly.type
_entity_poly.pdbx_seq_one_letter_code
_entity_poly.pdbx_strand_id
1 'polypeptide(L)'
;MATLAESLISSSSRPLAVRKRPDLTASRHHYQGTGYWVVKEPVGLQYYRFHDEEYFILGLLDGHVSLQQIKDGFEQRFAPQKITFGDLQQFVGMLHRSGLVISSAPGQGKALRERGRTKKRKEVIGKFTNLFAIRFRGIDPEKVLNGILPWFGWLFTVPALICFSLFFLSAVLLLGSQYETVYARLPTFQQFFAADRWLYLAATMAVVKVLHEFGHGLSCKKFGGECHEIGFMLLVFTPCLYCNVSDSWMLPNKWKRVWIGAAGIYVELILASFAAYIWYFSEPGLLNDLCLNMMFLNLVSTILVNGNPLLRFDGYYILMDAVEIPNLRQKATEVLKRWFQKTCLGMELQEDPFLPRRNQALFALYTVASVIYRWVVVFSICWFLIKVLEPYGLQVVGRTIAVVGFAGLIAQPVIQTWKFIRTPGRLAKVKRGRFLASLAVAGAVVAGVVFIPLPHRVRCPFEIRPTRAGSVYAGTAGQIVRTVRPGTVVEEGDELAVLQNLDLEIRLTDLVGREKEAQARLRNLSLRSRDDAALKAQFETQQELITSLKQMQQKTEEEIERLVVVAKRSGVVLPPPDKSAEKSSDGRLPTWTGSPLEERNRGALLTADDLICEIGAADELEAVLIVDQGDVQLVDIGQHVDMKLEAYRIGSFSGTIAEKSQTEIRAASASLAIQAGGDLQTEIDPDTGMAKPRSVSYQARVPLVDIDSALRPGYRGTAKIHTKPMSLGQRFWRFINKTFNFEL
;
A
#
# COMPACT_ATOMS: atom_id res chain seq x y z
N MET A 1 55.73 -4.46 46.02
CA MET A 1 56.49 -5.56 45.37
C MET A 1 56.11 -6.83 46.08
N ALA A 2 55.76 -7.89 45.35
CA ALA A 2 55.43 -9.17 45.97
C ALA A 2 56.67 -9.73 46.68
N THR A 3 56.50 -10.22 47.90
CA THR A 3 57.61 -10.82 48.67
C THR A 3 57.98 -12.19 48.09
N LEU A 4 59.23 -12.63 48.30
CA LEU A 4 59.69 -13.97 47.87
C LEU A 4 58.77 -15.10 48.39
N ALA A 5 58.18 -14.93 49.57
CA ALA A 5 57.20 -15.84 50.15
C ALA A 5 55.87 -15.88 49.37
N GLU A 6 55.38 -14.75 48.84
CA GLU A 6 54.17 -14.71 47.99
C GLU A 6 54.38 -15.34 46.61
N SER A 7 55.64 -15.40 46.13
CA SER A 7 55.97 -15.99 44.83
C SER A 7 55.87 -17.53 44.82
N LEU A 8 56.04 -18.18 45.98
CA LEU A 8 56.00 -19.63 46.17
C LEU A 8 54.58 -20.20 46.34
N ILE A 9 53.60 -19.32 46.58
CA ILE A 9 52.19 -19.69 46.73
C ILE A 9 51.59 -19.92 45.33
N SER A 10 50.94 -21.07 45.12
CA SER A 10 50.23 -21.40 43.86
C SER A 10 49.30 -20.25 43.45
N SER A 11 49.24 -19.96 42.15
CA SER A 11 48.41 -18.88 41.61
C SER A 11 46.92 -19.02 41.98
N SER A 12 46.44 -20.24 42.24
CA SER A 12 45.05 -20.51 42.69
C SER A 12 44.80 -20.16 44.16
N SER A 13 45.84 -20.18 45.00
CA SER A 13 45.78 -19.84 46.42
C SER A 13 46.08 -18.37 46.73
N ARG A 14 46.45 -17.57 45.72
CA ARG A 14 46.64 -16.13 45.89
C ARG A 14 45.29 -15.42 46.03
N PRO A 15 45.18 -14.40 46.91
CA PRO A 15 43.97 -13.63 47.07
C PRO A 15 43.63 -12.87 45.78
N LEU A 16 42.37 -12.93 45.37
CA LEU A 16 41.87 -12.17 44.23
C LEU A 16 41.63 -10.72 44.66
N ALA A 17 42.37 -9.77 44.09
CA ALA A 17 42.12 -8.34 44.25
C ALA A 17 40.87 -7.86 43.47
N VAL A 18 39.76 -8.61 43.58
CA VAL A 18 38.47 -8.37 42.93
C VAL A 18 37.37 -8.49 43.97
N ARG A 19 36.58 -7.43 44.13
CA ARG A 19 35.47 -7.38 45.09
C ARG A 19 34.13 -7.09 44.41
N LYS A 20 33.04 -7.64 44.93
CA LYS A 20 31.67 -7.31 44.55
C LYS A 20 31.41 -5.81 44.78
N ARG A 21 30.70 -5.17 43.84
CA ARG A 21 30.27 -3.77 44.01
C ARG A 21 29.20 -3.68 45.11
N PRO A 22 29.33 -2.77 46.10
CA PRO A 22 28.45 -2.73 47.27
C PRO A 22 27.05 -2.17 46.98
N ASP A 23 26.87 -1.43 45.90
CA ASP A 23 25.62 -0.80 45.46
C ASP A 23 24.70 -1.73 44.65
N LEU A 24 25.11 -2.97 44.38
CA LEU A 24 24.28 -3.94 43.67
C LEU A 24 23.11 -4.40 44.54
N THR A 25 21.89 -4.25 44.04
CA THR A 25 20.70 -4.82 44.66
C THR A 25 20.36 -6.15 44.01
N ALA A 26 19.89 -7.12 44.81
CA ALA A 26 19.59 -8.47 44.33
C ALA A 26 18.28 -8.98 44.92
N SER A 27 17.46 -9.64 44.09
CA SER A 27 16.22 -10.28 44.52
C SER A 27 16.14 -11.72 43.99
N ARG A 28 15.65 -12.65 44.81
CA ARG A 28 15.50 -14.06 44.42
C ARG A 28 14.10 -14.30 43.87
N HIS A 29 14.02 -14.74 42.62
CA HIS A 29 12.79 -14.99 41.88
C HIS A 29 12.69 -16.46 41.47
N HIS A 30 11.47 -16.97 41.32
CA HIS A 30 11.23 -18.28 40.75
C HIS A 30 10.71 -18.12 39.32
N TYR A 31 11.36 -18.77 38.37
CA TYR A 31 10.93 -18.83 36.97
C TYR A 31 10.80 -20.29 36.58
N GLN A 32 9.63 -20.70 36.10
CA GLN A 32 9.32 -22.08 35.70
C GLN A 32 9.70 -23.12 36.77
N GLY A 33 9.49 -22.78 38.05
CA GLY A 33 9.81 -23.64 39.20
C GLY A 33 11.29 -23.69 39.60
N THR A 34 12.19 -22.98 38.91
CA THR A 34 13.61 -22.89 39.27
C THR A 34 13.93 -21.51 39.85
N GLY A 35 14.72 -21.46 40.93
CA GLY A 35 15.15 -20.22 41.58
C GLY A 35 16.29 -19.52 40.84
N TYR A 36 16.20 -18.20 40.70
CA TYR A 36 17.23 -17.35 40.12
C TYR A 36 17.38 -16.06 40.92
N TRP A 37 18.60 -15.53 40.96
CA TRP A 37 18.89 -14.20 41.48
C TRP A 37 18.91 -13.18 40.35
N VAL A 38 18.09 -12.15 40.46
CA VAL A 38 18.12 -10.98 39.58
C VAL A 38 18.92 -9.89 40.28
N VAL A 39 20.04 -9.49 39.70
CA VAL A 39 20.94 -8.46 40.22
C VAL A 39 20.81 -7.20 39.36
N LYS A 40 20.46 -6.08 40.00
CA LYS A 40 20.38 -4.75 39.38
C LYS A 40 21.69 -4.00 39.60
N GLU A 41 22.22 -3.49 38.51
CA GLU A 41 23.35 -2.58 38.48
C GLU A 41 22.80 -1.14 38.35
N PRO A 42 22.81 -0.34 39.44
CA PRO A 42 22.01 0.88 39.52
C PRO A 42 22.50 2.03 38.62
N VAL A 43 23.77 2.04 38.19
CA VAL A 43 24.35 3.17 37.43
C VAL A 43 24.11 3.01 35.93
N GLY A 44 24.36 1.82 35.38
CA GLY A 44 24.11 1.51 33.97
C GLY A 44 22.73 0.93 33.69
N LEU A 45 21.89 0.76 34.73
CA LEU A 45 20.54 0.19 34.67
C LEU A 45 20.53 -1.14 33.90
N GLN A 46 21.51 -1.99 34.21
CA GLN A 46 21.64 -3.32 33.64
C GLN A 46 21.16 -4.37 34.65
N TYR A 47 20.52 -5.41 34.13
CA TYR A 47 19.95 -6.48 34.93
C TYR A 47 20.58 -7.80 34.53
N TYR A 48 21.08 -8.53 35.52
CA TYR A 48 21.73 -9.81 35.34
C TYR A 48 20.96 -10.89 36.06
N ARG A 49 20.86 -12.05 35.43
CA ARG A 49 20.23 -13.23 36.01
C ARG A 49 21.31 -14.25 36.30
N PHE A 50 21.39 -14.65 37.56
CA PHE A 50 22.32 -15.65 38.07
C PHE A 50 21.54 -16.82 38.66
N HIS A 51 22.10 -18.03 38.57
CA HIS A 51 21.65 -19.15 39.39
C HIS A 51 22.12 -18.98 40.83
N ASP A 52 21.63 -19.84 41.72
CA ASP A 52 22.03 -19.83 43.14
C ASP A 52 23.55 -20.06 43.29
N GLU A 53 24.12 -20.92 42.44
CA GLU A 53 25.55 -21.22 42.32
C GLU A 53 26.39 -19.97 41.99
N GLU A 54 25.98 -19.27 40.94
CA GLU A 54 26.67 -18.10 40.39
C GLU A 54 26.59 -16.89 41.34
N TYR A 55 25.42 -16.71 41.97
CA TYR A 55 25.22 -15.64 42.94
C TYR A 55 26.02 -15.88 44.22
N PHE A 56 26.16 -17.14 44.64
CA PHE A 56 27.02 -17.49 45.77
C PHE A 56 28.48 -17.13 45.50
N ILE A 57 29.01 -17.45 44.31
CA ILE A 57 30.38 -17.06 43.91
C ILE A 57 30.53 -15.54 43.92
N LEU A 58 29.55 -14.79 43.39
CA LEU A 58 29.55 -13.32 43.43
C LEU A 58 29.56 -12.78 44.88
N GLY A 59 28.89 -13.47 45.80
CA GLY A 59 28.86 -13.12 47.23
C GLY A 59 30.18 -13.37 47.98
N LEU A 60 30.98 -14.34 47.53
CA LEU A 60 32.30 -14.66 48.11
C LEU A 60 33.41 -13.68 47.68
N LEU A 61 33.20 -12.89 46.62
CA LEU A 61 34.20 -11.94 46.13
C LEU A 61 34.27 -10.69 47.02
N ASP A 62 35.07 -10.77 48.08
CA ASP A 62 35.31 -9.68 49.03
C ASP A 62 36.60 -8.88 48.76
N GLY A 63 37.46 -9.37 47.86
CA GLY A 63 38.77 -8.79 47.52
C GLY A 63 39.98 -9.44 48.21
N HIS A 64 39.76 -10.46 49.07
CA HIS A 64 40.81 -11.19 49.79
C HIS A 64 40.70 -12.71 49.61
N VAL A 65 39.57 -13.22 49.14
CA VAL A 65 39.35 -14.64 48.86
C VAL A 65 40.18 -15.14 47.67
N SER A 66 40.74 -16.34 47.77
CA SER A 66 41.46 -17.03 46.69
C SER A 66 40.56 -17.91 45.82
N LEU A 67 40.98 -18.25 44.59
CA LEU A 67 40.22 -19.15 43.71
C LEU A 67 40.01 -20.54 44.31
N GLN A 68 41.00 -21.03 45.09
CA GLN A 68 40.90 -22.28 45.83
C GLN A 68 39.77 -22.23 46.87
N GLN A 69 39.72 -21.17 47.68
CA GLN A 69 38.67 -21.01 48.70
C GLN A 69 37.27 -20.87 48.09
N ILE A 70 37.14 -20.20 46.93
CA ILE A 70 35.85 -20.14 46.21
C ILE A 70 35.42 -21.53 45.76
N LYS A 71 36.35 -22.31 45.20
CA LYS A 71 36.08 -23.68 44.77
C LYS A 71 35.66 -24.57 45.93
N ASP A 72 36.41 -24.56 47.02
CA ASP A 72 36.14 -25.40 48.19
C ASP A 72 34.79 -25.02 48.83
N GLY A 73 34.49 -23.72 48.96
CA GLY A 73 33.20 -23.24 49.45
C GLY A 73 32.03 -23.57 48.52
N PHE A 74 32.27 -23.57 47.20
CA PHE A 74 31.28 -23.98 46.20
C PHE A 74 30.95 -25.47 46.32
N GLU A 75 31.97 -26.33 46.35
CA GLU A 75 31.81 -27.78 46.43
C GLU A 75 31.18 -28.22 47.76
N GLN A 76 31.46 -27.51 48.86
CA GLN A 76 30.80 -27.76 50.15
C GLN A 76 29.30 -27.43 50.13
N ARG A 77 28.90 -26.32 49.49
CA ARG A 77 27.51 -25.86 49.51
C ARG A 77 26.61 -26.54 48.48
N PHE A 78 27.17 -26.90 47.31
CA PHE A 78 26.41 -27.41 46.17
C PHE A 78 26.80 -28.85 45.78
N ALA A 79 27.32 -29.65 46.71
CA ALA A 79 27.61 -31.07 46.49
C ALA A 79 26.37 -31.81 45.92
N PRO A 80 26.51 -32.63 44.85
CA PRO A 80 27.73 -33.17 44.25
C PRO A 80 28.32 -32.36 43.07
N GLN A 81 27.86 -31.14 42.81
CA GLN A 81 28.39 -30.32 41.71
C GLN A 81 29.85 -29.90 41.96
N LYS A 82 30.69 -29.95 40.91
CA LYS A 82 32.10 -29.54 40.96
C LYS A 82 32.38 -28.44 39.94
N ILE A 83 33.29 -27.53 40.26
CA ILE A 83 33.67 -26.41 39.39
C ILE A 83 35.18 -26.43 39.11
N THR A 84 35.58 -26.12 37.87
CA THR A 84 37.00 -26.03 37.51
C THR A 84 37.53 -24.61 37.71
N PHE A 85 38.85 -24.46 37.87
CA PHE A 85 39.48 -23.14 37.95
C PHE A 85 39.32 -22.33 36.66
N GLY A 86 39.26 -22.99 35.50
CA GLY A 86 39.01 -22.34 34.22
C GLY A 86 37.63 -21.70 34.17
N ASP A 87 36.60 -22.42 34.63
CA ASP A 87 35.22 -21.92 34.70
C ASP A 87 35.12 -20.72 35.65
N LEU A 88 35.76 -20.80 36.82
CA LEU A 88 35.83 -19.70 37.79
C LEU A 88 36.52 -18.46 37.20
N GLN A 89 37.67 -18.61 36.53
CA GLN A 89 38.36 -17.49 35.89
C GLN A 89 37.52 -16.87 34.77
N GLN A 90 36.84 -17.68 33.96
CA GLN A 90 35.95 -17.20 32.91
C GLN A 90 34.75 -16.45 33.50
N PHE A 91 34.17 -16.95 34.58
CA PHE A 91 33.04 -16.34 35.27
C PHE A 91 33.44 -15.02 35.94
N VAL A 92 34.55 -14.97 36.69
CA VAL A 92 35.09 -13.73 37.27
C VAL A 92 35.44 -12.73 36.16
N GLY A 93 36.01 -13.19 35.05
CA GLY A 93 36.27 -12.35 33.88
C GLY A 93 34.99 -11.83 33.21
N MET A 94 33.89 -12.58 33.27
CA MET A 94 32.56 -12.12 32.83
C MET A 94 32.02 -11.04 33.78
N LEU A 95 32.05 -11.28 35.10
CA LEU A 95 31.63 -10.32 36.13
C LEU A 95 32.41 -8.99 36.04
N HIS A 96 33.71 -9.06 35.77
CA HIS A 96 34.54 -7.86 35.61
C HIS A 96 34.24 -7.11 34.31
N ARG A 97 33.92 -7.83 33.21
CA ARG A 97 33.51 -7.21 31.94
C ARG A 97 32.12 -6.59 32.02
N SER A 98 31.22 -7.15 32.84
CA SER A 98 29.88 -6.60 33.08
C SER A 98 29.85 -5.47 34.11
N GLY A 99 30.96 -5.21 34.82
CA GLY A 99 31.06 -4.10 35.79
C GLY A 99 30.39 -4.39 37.13
N LEU A 100 30.15 -5.66 37.45
CA LEU A 100 29.57 -6.11 38.72
C LEU A 100 30.61 -6.27 39.84
N VAL A 101 31.88 -6.32 39.48
CA VAL A 101 33.00 -6.43 40.42
C VAL A 101 34.05 -5.36 40.10
N ILE A 102 34.67 -4.82 41.15
CA ILE A 102 35.76 -3.83 41.07
C ILE A 102 37.06 -4.56 41.36
N SER A 103 38.08 -4.32 40.53
CA SER A 103 39.44 -4.76 40.84
C SER A 103 40.24 -3.64 41.50
N SER A 104 40.96 -3.97 42.58
CA SER A 104 41.87 -3.06 43.29
C SER A 104 43.29 -3.08 42.69
N ALA A 105 43.51 -3.79 41.58
CA ALA A 105 44.82 -3.87 40.94
C ALA A 105 45.23 -2.51 40.31
N PRO A 106 46.52 -2.12 40.39
CA PRO A 106 46.99 -0.88 39.77
C PRO A 106 46.87 -0.93 38.24
N GLY A 107 46.58 0.21 37.60
CA GLY A 107 46.52 0.35 36.14
C GLY A 107 45.15 0.10 35.47
N GLN A 108 44.12 -0.29 36.23
CA GLN A 108 42.78 -0.59 35.69
C GLN A 108 42.09 0.62 35.03
N GLY A 109 42.40 1.86 35.45
CA GLY A 109 41.80 3.08 34.90
C GLY A 109 42.05 3.26 33.40
N LYS A 110 43.24 2.91 32.89
CA LYS A 110 43.55 2.98 31.45
C LYS A 110 42.72 1.98 30.64
N ALA A 111 42.61 0.74 31.13
CA ALA A 111 41.82 -0.32 30.51
C ALA A 111 40.31 -0.01 30.52
N LEU A 112 39.78 0.54 31.61
CA LEU A 112 38.39 1.01 31.72
C LEU A 112 38.10 2.14 30.72
N ARG A 113 39.01 3.11 30.59
CA ARG A 113 38.86 4.23 29.64
C ARG A 113 38.89 3.77 28.19
N GLU A 114 39.80 2.86 27.86
CA GLU A 114 39.88 2.28 26.52
C GLU A 114 38.61 1.50 26.17
N ARG A 115 38.12 0.66 27.08
CA ARG A 115 36.83 -0.05 26.93
C ARG A 115 35.66 0.93 26.74
N GLY A 116 35.62 2.01 27.52
CA GLY A 116 34.63 3.07 27.37
C GLY A 116 34.65 3.71 25.97
N ARG A 117 35.85 4.01 25.44
CA ARG A 117 36.03 4.52 24.07
C ARG A 117 35.58 3.52 23.01
N THR A 118 35.95 2.25 23.14
CA THR A 118 35.53 1.19 22.20
C THR A 118 34.01 1.00 22.23
N LYS A 119 33.39 1.03 23.43
CA LYS A 119 31.93 0.94 23.60
C LYS A 119 31.24 2.13 22.93
N LYS A 120 31.69 3.36 23.21
CA LYS A 120 31.13 4.58 22.59
C LYS A 120 31.29 4.57 21.07
N ARG A 121 32.45 4.14 20.55
CA ARG A 121 32.67 3.99 19.10
C ARG A 121 31.74 2.94 18.49
N LYS A 122 31.56 1.78 19.13
CA LYS A 122 30.61 0.75 18.69
C LYS A 122 29.16 1.24 18.75
N GLU A 123 28.78 2.00 19.77
CA GLU A 123 27.45 2.61 19.86
C GLU A 123 27.22 3.63 18.73
N VAL A 124 28.20 4.50 18.45
CA VAL A 124 28.11 5.47 17.36
C VAL A 124 28.03 4.76 16.01
N ILE A 125 28.92 3.81 15.72
CA ILE A 125 28.86 3.00 14.48
C ILE A 125 27.51 2.25 14.41
N GLY A 126 27.06 1.69 15.53
CA GLY A 126 25.78 1.00 15.67
C GLY A 126 24.59 1.88 15.28
N LYS A 127 24.57 3.16 15.70
CA LYS A 127 23.55 4.14 15.33
C LYS A 127 23.49 4.38 13.82
N PHE A 128 24.63 4.40 13.12
CA PHE A 128 24.68 4.59 11.67
C PHE A 128 24.40 3.30 10.88
N THR A 129 24.81 2.12 11.39
CA THR A 129 24.54 0.83 10.73
C THR A 129 23.10 0.35 10.89
N ASN A 130 22.38 0.81 11.92
CA ASN A 130 20.94 0.57 12.09
C ASN A 130 20.14 1.81 11.67
N LEU A 131 20.21 2.19 10.39
CA LEU A 131 19.42 3.31 9.84
C LEU A 131 17.91 3.16 10.13
N PHE A 132 17.46 1.92 10.35
CA PHE A 132 16.07 1.57 10.67
C PHE A 132 15.67 1.72 12.15
N ALA A 133 16.60 2.04 13.07
CA ALA A 133 16.31 2.14 14.50
C ALA A 133 17.27 3.12 15.19
N ILE A 134 17.10 4.42 14.94
CA ILE A 134 17.89 5.47 15.59
C ILE A 134 17.25 5.78 16.95
N ARG A 135 18.02 5.67 18.04
CA ARG A 135 17.55 5.95 19.40
C ARG A 135 18.14 7.25 19.95
N PHE A 136 17.26 8.12 20.42
CA PHE A 136 17.57 9.34 21.14
C PHE A 136 17.14 9.15 22.61
N ARG A 137 18.14 9.13 23.50
CA ARG A 137 17.90 9.05 24.95
C ARG A 137 17.26 10.37 25.37
N GLY A 138 16.08 10.30 25.96
CA GLY A 138 15.32 11.49 26.33
C GLY A 138 15.51 11.89 27.80
N ILE A 139 14.41 12.21 28.46
CA ILE A 139 14.34 12.84 29.78
C ILE A 139 14.08 11.78 30.85
N ASP A 140 14.56 12.00 32.06
CA ASP A 140 14.19 11.21 33.24
C ASP A 140 12.79 11.64 33.74
N PRO A 141 11.74 10.80 33.59
CA PRO A 141 10.37 11.16 33.94
C PRO A 141 10.06 10.94 35.42
N GLU A 142 10.99 10.44 36.23
CA GLU A 142 10.73 9.94 37.58
C GLU A 142 10.05 10.98 38.48
N LYS A 143 10.44 12.26 38.40
CA LYS A 143 9.80 13.34 39.16
C LYS A 143 8.34 13.57 38.76
N VAL A 144 8.06 13.56 37.46
CA VAL A 144 6.72 13.76 36.92
C VAL A 144 5.83 12.57 37.27
N LEU A 145 6.35 11.34 37.13
CA LEU A 145 5.64 10.12 37.50
C LEU A 145 5.29 10.12 39.00
N ASN A 146 6.21 10.51 39.88
CA ASN A 146 5.96 10.61 41.32
C ASN A 146 4.87 11.63 41.68
N GLY A 147 4.80 12.76 40.96
CA GLY A 147 3.75 13.77 41.16
C GLY A 147 2.37 13.31 40.69
N ILE A 148 2.29 12.55 39.59
CA ILE A 148 1.04 12.10 38.96
C ILE A 148 0.51 10.80 39.60
N LEU A 149 1.39 9.97 40.18
CA LEU A 149 1.05 8.66 40.74
C LEU A 149 -0.10 8.68 41.76
N PRO A 150 -0.21 9.64 42.71
CA PRO A 150 -1.32 9.65 43.67
C PRO A 150 -2.69 9.85 42.99
N TRP A 151 -2.72 10.56 41.86
CA TRP A 151 -3.95 10.95 41.16
C TRP A 151 -4.44 9.86 40.20
N PHE A 152 -3.51 9.18 39.53
CA PHE A 152 -3.81 8.18 38.52
C PHE A 152 -3.46 6.74 38.93
N GLY A 153 -2.90 6.55 40.13
CA GLY A 153 -2.53 5.23 40.64
C GLY A 153 -3.72 4.28 40.75
N TRP A 154 -4.93 4.78 41.01
CA TRP A 154 -6.15 3.98 41.08
C TRP A 154 -6.51 3.32 39.74
N LEU A 155 -6.10 3.90 38.61
CA LEU A 155 -6.39 3.41 37.26
C LEU A 155 -5.87 1.98 37.02
N PHE A 156 -4.76 1.64 37.67
CA PHE A 156 -4.09 0.34 37.56
C PHE A 156 -4.55 -0.65 38.64
N THR A 157 -5.79 -0.55 39.13
CA THR A 157 -6.40 -1.50 40.08
C THR A 157 -7.34 -2.46 39.34
N VAL A 158 -7.64 -3.61 39.96
CA VAL A 158 -8.57 -4.60 39.37
C VAL A 158 -9.99 -4.03 39.16
N PRO A 159 -10.59 -3.27 40.11
CA PRO A 159 -11.90 -2.65 39.89
C PRO A 159 -11.89 -1.66 38.71
N ALA A 160 -10.85 -0.84 38.59
CA ALA A 160 -10.70 0.07 37.46
C ALA A 160 -10.60 -0.70 36.13
N LEU A 161 -9.79 -1.77 36.08
CA LEU A 161 -9.68 -2.63 34.90
C LEU A 161 -11.04 -3.16 34.45
N ILE A 162 -11.85 -3.67 35.38
CA ILE A 162 -13.18 -4.20 35.06
C ILE A 162 -14.07 -3.08 34.52
N CYS A 163 -14.11 -1.93 35.19
CA CYS A 163 -14.91 -0.76 34.78
C CYS A 163 -14.55 -0.31 33.36
N PHE A 164 -13.26 -0.07 33.07
CA PHE A 164 -12.83 0.39 31.75
C PHE A 164 -12.92 -0.70 30.67
N SER A 165 -12.81 -1.99 31.03
CA SER A 165 -13.06 -3.08 30.10
C SER A 165 -14.54 -3.15 29.69
N LEU A 166 -15.45 -2.96 30.64
CA LEU A 166 -16.89 -2.87 30.37
C LEU A 166 -17.22 -1.62 29.54
N PHE A 167 -16.57 -0.49 29.82
CA PHE A 167 -16.72 0.74 29.04
C PHE A 167 -16.19 0.61 27.60
N PHE A 168 -15.08 -0.09 27.41
CA PHE A 168 -14.59 -0.43 26.08
C PHE A 168 -15.56 -1.36 25.35
N LEU A 169 -16.06 -2.40 26.03
CA LEU A 169 -17.05 -3.30 25.46
C LEU A 169 -18.33 -2.55 25.07
N SER A 170 -18.81 -1.61 25.89
CA SER A 170 -19.99 -0.80 25.57
C SER A 170 -19.76 0.13 24.38
N ALA A 171 -18.56 0.71 24.24
CA ALA A 171 -18.19 1.50 23.05
C ALA A 171 -18.19 0.65 21.78
N VAL A 172 -17.64 -0.57 21.85
CA VAL A 172 -17.65 -1.52 20.72
C VAL A 172 -19.08 -1.93 20.35
N LEU A 173 -19.91 -2.23 21.35
CA LEU A 173 -21.33 -2.55 21.12
C LEU A 173 -22.10 -1.36 20.52
N LEU A 174 -21.83 -0.12 20.95
CA LEU A 174 -22.41 1.09 20.37
C LEU A 174 -22.08 1.19 18.88
N LEU A 175 -20.80 1.13 18.52
CA LEU A 175 -20.35 1.21 17.13
C LEU A 175 -20.86 0.04 16.27
N GLY A 176 -20.92 -1.17 16.85
CA GLY A 176 -21.41 -2.37 16.17
C GLY A 176 -22.93 -2.38 15.93
N SER A 177 -23.71 -1.91 16.90
CA SER A 177 -25.18 -1.79 16.78
C SER A 177 -25.61 -0.70 15.81
N GLN A 178 -24.78 0.35 15.64
CA GLN A 178 -25.03 1.48 14.75
C GLN A 178 -24.16 1.43 13.49
N TYR A 179 -23.82 0.23 13.02
CA TYR A 179 -22.87 0.02 11.95
C TYR A 179 -23.17 0.82 10.68
N GLU A 180 -24.43 0.86 10.23
CA GLU A 180 -24.83 1.59 9.01
C GLU A 180 -24.56 3.10 9.14
N THR A 181 -24.94 3.68 10.27
CA THR A 181 -24.71 5.11 10.57
C THR A 181 -23.22 5.42 10.68
N VAL A 182 -22.45 4.54 11.32
CA VAL A 182 -20.99 4.68 11.45
C VAL A 182 -20.35 4.61 10.07
N TYR A 183 -20.69 3.62 9.25
CA TYR A 183 -20.15 3.43 7.91
C TYR A 183 -20.44 4.62 7.00
N ALA A 184 -21.65 5.19 7.06
CA ALA A 184 -22.03 6.37 6.29
C ALA A 184 -21.27 7.65 6.69
N ARG A 185 -20.85 7.77 7.96
CA ARG A 185 -20.10 8.93 8.48
C ARG A 185 -18.58 8.79 8.36
N LEU A 186 -18.06 7.62 7.99
CA LEU A 186 -16.62 7.41 7.84
C LEU A 186 -16.11 8.08 6.55
N PRO A 187 -15.04 8.89 6.61
CA PRO A 187 -14.44 9.49 5.43
C PRO A 187 -13.76 8.43 4.56
N THR A 188 -13.63 8.71 3.27
CA THR A 188 -12.83 7.87 2.36
C THR A 188 -11.35 7.88 2.77
N PHE A 189 -10.61 6.82 2.42
CA PHE A 189 -9.19 6.69 2.78
C PHE A 189 -8.34 7.90 2.36
N GLN A 190 -8.59 8.43 1.15
CA GLN A 190 -7.91 9.60 0.62
C GLN A 190 -8.25 10.88 1.40
N GLN A 191 -9.49 11.04 1.83
CA GLN A 191 -9.91 12.19 2.65
C GLN A 191 -9.32 12.12 4.07
N PHE A 192 -9.22 10.92 4.64
CA PHE A 192 -8.65 10.73 5.99
C PHE A 192 -7.16 11.11 6.06
N PHE A 193 -6.39 10.79 5.02
CA PHE A 193 -4.95 11.10 4.91
C PHE A 193 -4.64 12.33 4.05
N ALA A 194 -5.60 13.24 3.88
CA ALA A 194 -5.38 14.50 3.16
C ALA A 194 -4.36 15.39 3.91
N ALA A 195 -3.62 16.23 3.16
CA ALA A 195 -2.44 16.95 3.68
C ALA A 195 -2.79 18.00 4.73
N ASP A 196 -3.97 18.63 4.59
CA ASP A 196 -4.55 19.56 5.54
C ASP A 196 -4.76 18.92 6.93
N ARG A 197 -4.97 17.60 6.97
CA ARG A 197 -5.20 16.85 8.21
C ARG A 197 -3.93 16.27 8.85
N TRP A 198 -2.78 16.29 8.15
CA TRP A 198 -1.54 15.65 8.63
C TRP A 198 -1.04 16.23 9.95
N LEU A 199 -1.12 17.55 10.13
CA LEU A 199 -0.66 18.20 11.35
C LEU A 199 -1.48 17.73 12.57
N TYR A 200 -2.81 17.68 12.41
CA TYR A 200 -3.71 17.18 13.45
C TYR A 200 -3.49 15.70 13.73
N LEU A 201 -3.34 14.87 12.69
CA LEU A 201 -3.07 13.43 12.84
C LEU A 201 -1.75 13.19 13.57
N ALA A 202 -0.69 13.93 13.20
CA ALA A 202 0.62 13.83 13.84
C ALA A 202 0.57 14.30 15.31
N ALA A 203 -0.14 15.39 15.60
CA ALA A 203 -0.32 15.88 16.96
C ALA A 203 -1.11 14.87 17.82
N THR A 204 -2.23 14.33 17.33
CA THR A 204 -3.01 13.31 18.02
C THR A 204 -2.19 12.05 18.27
N MET A 205 -1.43 11.58 17.27
CA MET A 205 -0.51 10.44 17.43
C MET A 205 0.52 10.70 18.52
N ALA A 206 1.15 11.88 18.53
CA ALA A 206 2.15 12.24 19.53
C ALA A 206 1.56 12.22 20.95
N VAL A 207 0.39 12.83 21.15
CA VAL A 207 -0.30 12.85 22.45
C VAL A 207 -0.65 11.43 22.92
N VAL A 208 -1.26 10.63 22.05
CA VAL A 208 -1.60 9.23 22.34
C VAL A 208 -0.36 8.44 22.78
N LYS A 209 0.74 8.57 22.03
CA LYS A 209 1.98 7.84 22.33
C LYS A 209 2.65 8.31 23.60
N VAL A 210 2.60 9.60 23.92
CA VAL A 210 3.06 10.09 25.23
C VAL A 210 2.25 9.43 26.34
N LEU A 211 0.91 9.48 26.28
CA LEU A 211 0.04 8.88 27.30
C LEU A 211 0.24 7.36 27.44
N HIS A 212 0.47 6.66 26.33
CA HIS A 212 0.81 5.24 26.31
C HIS A 212 2.09 4.94 27.11
N GLU A 213 3.18 5.67 26.84
CA GLU A 213 4.44 5.51 27.57
C GLU A 213 4.33 5.89 29.06
N PHE A 214 3.54 6.92 29.37
CA PHE A 214 3.19 7.26 30.76
C PHE A 214 2.41 6.13 31.44
N GLY A 215 1.57 5.38 30.72
CA GLY A 215 0.91 4.17 31.21
C GLY A 215 1.91 3.12 31.70
N HIS A 216 2.94 2.82 30.90
CA HIS A 216 4.03 1.93 31.30
C HIS A 216 4.81 2.45 32.52
N GLY A 217 5.17 3.73 32.52
CA GLY A 217 5.90 4.35 33.64
C GLY A 217 5.13 4.35 34.95
N LEU A 218 3.86 4.79 34.93
CA LEU A 218 3.01 4.87 36.13
C LEU A 218 2.69 3.49 36.71
N SER A 219 2.41 2.49 35.86
CA SER A 219 2.18 1.12 36.31
C SER A 219 3.44 0.51 36.94
N CYS A 220 4.63 0.72 36.33
CA CYS A 220 5.91 0.28 36.90
C CYS A 220 6.12 0.88 38.30
N LYS A 221 5.89 2.19 38.43
CA LYS A 221 6.05 2.90 39.70
C LYS A 221 5.08 2.41 40.77
N LYS A 222 3.80 2.22 40.42
CA LYS A 222 2.78 1.71 41.35
C LYS A 222 3.16 0.36 41.96
N PHE A 223 3.80 -0.50 41.18
CA PHE A 223 4.21 -1.83 41.66
C PHE A 223 5.57 -1.85 42.36
N GLY A 224 6.25 -0.71 42.47
CA GLY A 224 7.50 -0.54 43.20
C GLY A 224 8.77 -0.54 42.34
N GLY A 225 8.66 -0.47 41.01
CA GLY A 225 9.81 -0.28 40.11
C GLY A 225 10.08 1.20 39.82
N GLU A 226 11.23 1.49 39.22
CA GLU A 226 11.64 2.85 38.83
C GLU A 226 11.69 3.02 37.30
N CYS A 227 11.51 4.25 36.83
CA CYS A 227 11.59 4.58 35.40
C CYS A 227 12.45 5.83 35.17
N HIS A 228 13.70 5.61 34.76
CA HIS A 228 14.72 6.66 34.64
C HIS A 228 14.93 7.18 33.21
N GLU A 229 14.22 6.64 32.21
CA GLU A 229 14.43 7.04 30.81
C GLU A 229 13.14 6.92 29.98
N ILE A 230 12.58 8.05 29.54
CA ILE A 230 11.65 8.12 28.41
C ILE A 230 12.35 8.81 27.26
N GLY A 231 12.32 8.19 26.08
CA GLY A 231 13.02 8.67 24.90
C GLY A 231 12.22 8.56 23.62
N PHE A 232 12.90 8.89 22.54
CA PHE A 232 12.36 8.88 21.19
C PHE A 232 13.22 8.01 20.28
N MET A 233 12.60 7.22 19.44
CA MET A 233 13.28 6.41 18.43
C MET A 233 12.59 6.48 17.08
N LEU A 234 13.37 6.50 16.00
CA LEU A 234 12.86 6.40 14.64
C LEU A 234 12.97 4.96 14.17
N LEU A 235 11.82 4.29 14.02
CA LEU A 235 11.73 2.94 13.47
C LEU A 235 11.22 3.01 12.03
N VAL A 236 12.08 2.72 11.05
CA VAL A 236 11.75 2.85 9.61
C VAL A 236 11.18 4.25 9.28
N PHE A 237 11.83 5.30 9.80
CA PHE A 237 11.40 6.71 9.72
C PHE A 237 10.07 7.05 10.41
N THR A 238 9.40 6.08 11.05
CA THR A 238 8.24 6.35 11.89
C THR A 238 8.69 6.76 13.30
N PRO A 239 8.22 7.91 13.83
CA PRO A 239 8.46 8.32 15.20
C PRO A 239 7.82 7.34 16.19
N CYS A 240 8.59 6.81 17.14
CA CYS A 240 8.11 6.00 18.25
C CYS A 240 8.71 6.53 19.55
N LEU A 241 7.88 6.71 20.57
CA LEU A 241 8.38 6.95 21.92
C LEU A 241 8.73 5.61 22.57
N TYR A 242 9.53 5.64 23.64
CA TYR A 242 9.77 4.46 24.47
C TYR A 242 9.98 4.86 25.92
N CYS A 243 9.51 4.01 26.82
CA CYS A 243 9.67 4.12 28.26
C CYS A 243 10.51 2.94 28.78
N ASN A 244 11.60 3.22 29.49
CA ASN A 244 12.46 2.20 30.04
C ASN A 244 11.89 1.63 31.34
N VAL A 245 11.03 0.63 31.22
CA VAL A 245 10.46 -0.14 32.34
C VAL A 245 11.25 -1.42 32.67
N SER A 246 12.56 -1.45 32.37
CA SER A 246 13.40 -2.65 32.63
C SER A 246 13.46 -3.01 34.12
N ASP A 247 13.21 -2.06 35.01
CA ASP A 247 13.16 -2.29 36.47
C ASP A 247 12.01 -3.21 36.89
N SER A 248 11.00 -3.38 36.04
CA SER A 248 9.94 -4.39 36.22
C SER A 248 10.50 -5.80 36.40
N TRP A 249 11.70 -6.10 35.89
CA TRP A 249 12.34 -7.40 36.07
C TRP A 249 12.76 -7.69 37.52
N MET A 250 12.85 -6.68 38.39
CA MET A 250 13.04 -6.84 39.83
C MET A 250 11.75 -7.24 40.58
N LEU A 251 10.59 -7.21 39.92
CA LEU A 251 9.34 -7.63 40.55
C LEU A 251 9.21 -9.16 40.53
N PRO A 252 8.99 -9.81 41.69
CA PRO A 252 8.90 -11.27 41.77
C PRO A 252 7.60 -11.78 41.13
N ASN A 253 6.49 -11.06 41.27
CA ASN A 253 5.20 -11.47 40.73
C ASN A 253 5.11 -11.21 39.22
N LYS A 254 4.98 -12.29 38.43
CA LYS A 254 4.84 -12.23 36.97
C LYS A 254 3.64 -11.44 36.49
N TRP A 255 2.52 -11.49 37.20
CA TRP A 255 1.30 -10.80 36.78
C TRP A 255 1.42 -9.29 36.91
N LYS A 256 2.24 -8.81 37.85
CA LYS A 256 2.60 -7.38 37.92
C LYS A 256 3.43 -6.95 36.72
N ARG A 257 4.39 -7.80 36.27
CA ARG A 257 5.19 -7.54 35.06
C ARG A 257 4.33 -7.54 33.79
N VAL A 258 3.44 -8.52 33.66
CA VAL A 258 2.44 -8.60 32.59
C VAL A 258 1.57 -7.33 32.57
N TRP A 259 1.11 -6.86 33.73
CA TRP A 259 0.33 -5.62 33.84
C TRP A 259 1.11 -4.39 33.38
N ILE A 260 2.40 -4.28 33.73
CA ILE A 260 3.25 -3.19 33.26
C ILE A 260 3.40 -3.23 31.73
N GLY A 261 3.59 -4.43 31.16
CA GLY A 261 3.60 -4.63 29.72
C GLY A 261 2.26 -4.32 29.05
N ALA A 262 1.12 -4.56 29.71
CA ALA A 262 -0.21 -4.27 29.17
C ALA A 262 -0.69 -2.83 29.40
N ALA A 263 0.02 -2.05 30.21
CA ALA A 263 -0.46 -0.73 30.65
C ALA A 263 -0.61 0.27 29.50
N GLY A 264 0.30 0.30 28.54
CA GLY A 264 0.20 1.16 27.36
C GLY A 264 -1.02 0.82 26.49
N ILE A 265 -1.22 -0.47 26.19
CA ILE A 265 -2.40 -1.00 25.49
C ILE A 265 -3.68 -0.60 26.23
N TYR A 266 -3.70 -0.77 27.55
CA TYR A 266 -4.85 -0.45 28.37
C TYR A 266 -5.20 1.05 28.32
N VAL A 267 -4.20 1.94 28.37
CA VAL A 267 -4.42 3.39 28.20
C VAL A 267 -4.92 3.73 26.80
N GLU A 268 -4.34 3.15 25.75
CA GLU A 268 -4.82 3.35 24.36
C GLU A 268 -6.30 2.92 24.21
N LEU A 269 -6.71 1.81 24.83
CA LEU A 269 -8.11 1.35 24.80
C LEU A 269 -9.06 2.30 25.53
N ILE A 270 -8.68 2.81 26.70
CA ILE A 270 -9.49 3.80 27.44
C ILE A 270 -9.70 5.05 26.58
N LEU A 271 -8.61 5.57 25.99
CA LEU A 271 -8.66 6.74 25.11
C LEU A 271 -9.52 6.49 23.87
N ALA A 272 -9.43 5.30 23.27
CA ALA A 272 -10.28 4.89 22.16
C ALA A 272 -11.76 4.85 22.54
N SER A 273 -12.10 4.35 23.73
CA SER A 273 -13.49 4.30 24.21
C SER A 273 -14.09 5.69 24.38
N PHE A 274 -13.37 6.61 25.04
CA PHE A 274 -13.84 7.98 25.18
C PHE A 274 -13.97 8.67 23.82
N ALA A 275 -12.99 8.50 22.95
CA ALA A 275 -13.03 9.06 21.60
C ALA A 275 -14.21 8.49 20.77
N ALA A 276 -14.53 7.20 20.88
CA ALA A 276 -15.67 6.59 20.21
C ALA A 276 -17.01 7.20 20.65
N TYR A 277 -17.21 7.37 21.97
CA TYR A 277 -18.42 7.99 22.50
C TYR A 277 -18.54 9.46 22.07
N ILE A 278 -17.47 10.25 22.24
CA ILE A 278 -17.49 11.66 21.87
C ILE A 278 -17.70 11.82 20.36
N TRP A 279 -17.05 11.00 19.54
CA TRP A 279 -17.24 11.01 18.09
C TRP A 279 -18.67 10.67 17.68
N TYR A 280 -19.28 9.66 18.29
CA TYR A 280 -20.65 9.25 17.93
C TYR A 280 -21.69 10.33 18.29
N PHE A 281 -21.54 10.98 19.45
CA PHE A 281 -22.48 11.98 19.97
C PHE A 281 -22.16 13.43 19.57
N SER A 282 -21.07 13.70 18.87
CA SER A 282 -20.71 15.05 18.42
C SER A 282 -21.15 15.31 16.98
N GLU A 283 -21.40 16.59 16.69
CA GLU A 283 -21.66 17.07 15.33
C GLU A 283 -20.37 17.15 14.50
N PRO A 284 -20.45 17.09 13.16
CA PRO A 284 -19.29 17.23 12.28
C PRO A 284 -18.53 18.54 12.55
N GLY A 285 -17.25 18.42 12.92
CA GLY A 285 -16.39 19.55 13.28
C GLY A 285 -15.02 19.08 13.77
N LEU A 286 -14.17 20.02 14.21
CA LEU A 286 -12.79 19.70 14.62
C LEU A 286 -12.72 18.66 15.75
N LEU A 287 -13.59 18.77 16.76
CA LEU A 287 -13.63 17.81 17.87
C LEU A 287 -14.00 16.39 17.38
N ASN A 288 -14.97 16.31 16.47
CA ASN A 288 -15.39 15.05 15.87
C ASN A 288 -14.23 14.42 15.09
N ASP A 289 -13.56 15.19 14.21
CA ASP A 289 -12.41 14.72 13.44
C ASP A 289 -11.25 14.26 14.33
N LEU A 290 -10.94 15.00 15.40
CA LEU A 290 -9.89 14.62 16.35
C LEU A 290 -10.23 13.33 17.11
N CYS A 291 -11.48 13.15 17.53
CA CYS A 291 -11.93 11.93 18.17
C CYS A 291 -11.89 10.73 17.20
N LEU A 292 -12.28 10.93 15.95
CA LEU A 292 -12.17 9.90 14.91
C LEU A 292 -10.71 9.48 14.71
N ASN A 293 -9.81 10.45 14.58
CA ASN A 293 -8.37 10.21 14.46
C ASN A 293 -7.85 9.44 15.68
N MET A 294 -8.19 9.88 16.89
CA MET A 294 -7.73 9.25 18.12
C MET A 294 -8.26 7.82 18.27
N MET A 295 -9.53 7.58 17.95
CA MET A 295 -10.13 6.25 17.93
C MET A 295 -9.42 5.36 16.91
N PHE A 296 -9.30 5.80 15.65
CA PHE A 296 -8.66 5.04 14.59
C PHE A 296 -7.19 4.71 14.90
N LEU A 297 -6.41 5.71 15.30
CA LEU A 297 -4.99 5.55 15.63
C LEU A 297 -4.80 4.58 16.81
N ASN A 298 -5.61 4.71 17.87
CA ASN A 298 -5.54 3.80 19.02
C ASN A 298 -5.92 2.37 18.63
N LEU A 299 -7.03 2.15 17.91
CA LEU A 299 -7.44 0.79 17.50
C LEU A 299 -6.38 0.12 16.61
N VAL A 300 -5.89 0.83 15.59
CA VAL A 300 -4.86 0.30 14.67
C VAL A 300 -3.56 0.04 15.42
N SER A 301 -3.09 1.00 16.21
CA SER A 301 -1.87 0.86 17.02
C SER A 301 -1.98 -0.30 18.00
N THR A 302 -3.04 -0.35 18.80
CA THR A 302 -3.22 -1.29 19.89
C THR A 302 -3.40 -2.71 19.39
N ILE A 303 -4.28 -2.93 18.42
CA ILE A 303 -4.66 -4.28 18.00
C ILE A 303 -3.66 -4.83 16.98
N LEU A 304 -3.37 -4.03 15.94
CA LEU A 304 -2.57 -4.53 14.83
C LEU A 304 -1.08 -4.51 15.12
N VAL A 305 -0.57 -3.62 15.97
CA VAL A 305 0.88 -3.42 16.19
C VAL A 305 1.30 -3.82 17.60
N ASN A 306 0.82 -3.11 18.64
CA ASN A 306 1.27 -3.24 20.02
C ASN A 306 0.83 -4.55 20.67
N GLY A 307 -0.42 -4.95 20.50
CA GLY A 307 -1.00 -6.18 21.07
C GLY A 307 -0.50 -7.46 20.41
N ASN A 308 0.13 -7.37 19.24
CA ASN A 308 0.63 -8.55 18.52
C ASN A 308 1.98 -9.04 19.10
N PRO A 309 2.06 -10.26 19.66
CA PRO A 309 3.27 -10.76 20.33
C PRO A 309 4.41 -11.18 19.38
N LEU A 310 4.19 -11.11 18.07
CA LEU A 310 5.12 -11.58 17.05
C LEU A 310 6.26 -10.60 16.78
N LEU A 311 6.06 -9.31 17.03
CA LEU A 311 7.12 -8.27 16.96
C LEU A 311 7.44 -7.74 18.35
N ARG A 312 8.61 -7.11 18.52
CA ARG A 312 9.09 -6.59 19.82
C ARG A 312 8.38 -5.29 20.22
N PHE A 313 7.06 -5.34 20.29
CA PHE A 313 6.20 -4.36 20.92
C PHE A 313 5.66 -4.92 22.25
N ASP A 314 4.67 -4.27 22.85
CA ASP A 314 4.19 -4.59 24.20
C ASP A 314 3.67 -6.02 24.34
N GLY A 315 2.93 -6.51 23.34
CA GLY A 315 2.41 -7.88 23.27
C GLY A 315 3.50 -8.94 23.37
N TYR A 316 4.71 -8.64 22.85
CA TYR A 316 5.85 -9.54 22.99
C TYR A 316 6.35 -9.61 24.42
N TYR A 317 6.43 -8.48 25.12
CA TYR A 317 6.85 -8.44 26.53
C TYR A 317 5.78 -9.06 27.44
N ILE A 318 4.50 -8.84 27.16
CA ILE A 318 3.37 -9.53 27.82
C ILE A 318 3.51 -11.04 27.69
N LEU A 319 3.73 -11.56 26.46
CA LEU A 319 3.91 -12.99 26.23
C LEU A 319 5.19 -13.51 26.88
N MET A 320 6.28 -12.75 26.81
CA MET A 320 7.58 -13.09 27.42
C MET A 320 7.44 -13.27 28.94
N ASP A 321 6.74 -12.35 29.62
CA ASP A 321 6.51 -12.39 31.07
C ASP A 321 5.48 -13.45 31.47
N ALA A 322 4.45 -13.67 30.66
CA ALA A 322 3.45 -14.72 30.89
C ALA A 322 4.04 -16.13 30.82
N VAL A 323 4.94 -16.36 29.85
CA VAL A 323 5.62 -17.65 29.65
C VAL A 323 6.91 -17.76 30.49
N GLU A 324 7.36 -16.66 31.11
CA GLU A 324 8.56 -16.57 31.97
C GLU A 324 9.88 -16.89 31.24
N ILE A 325 9.92 -16.72 29.91
CA ILE A 325 11.09 -17.01 29.07
C ILE A 325 11.69 -15.69 28.60
N PRO A 326 12.79 -15.21 29.21
CA PRO A 326 13.43 -13.98 28.78
C PRO A 326 14.01 -14.16 27.37
N ASN A 327 14.01 -13.08 26.59
CA ASN A 327 14.51 -13.07 25.21
C ASN A 327 13.85 -14.15 24.32
N LEU A 328 12.55 -14.40 24.52
CA LEU A 328 11.73 -15.39 23.82
C LEU A 328 12.06 -15.51 22.32
N ARG A 329 12.07 -14.38 21.59
CA ARG A 329 12.35 -14.38 20.13
C ARG A 329 13.74 -14.92 19.79
N GLN A 330 14.76 -14.53 20.56
CA GLN A 330 16.14 -14.96 20.31
C GLN A 330 16.28 -16.45 20.57
N LYS A 331 15.72 -16.92 21.70
CA LYS A 331 15.71 -18.35 22.06
C LYS A 331 14.94 -19.16 21.02
N ALA A 332 13.76 -18.70 20.60
CA ALA A 332 12.95 -19.37 19.58
C ALA A 332 13.68 -19.48 18.24
N THR A 333 14.33 -18.40 17.80
CA THR A 333 15.13 -18.38 16.56
C THR A 333 16.32 -19.35 16.66
N GLU A 334 16.99 -19.40 17.80
CA GLU A 334 18.12 -20.31 18.02
C GLU A 334 17.67 -21.78 18.07
N VAL A 335 16.50 -22.09 18.65
CA VAL A 335 15.88 -23.42 18.59
C VAL A 335 15.62 -23.84 17.14
N LEU A 336 14.97 -22.98 16.34
CA LEU A 336 14.69 -23.28 14.93
C LEU A 336 15.98 -23.45 14.12
N LYS A 337 16.96 -22.58 14.35
CA LYS A 337 18.25 -22.63 13.68
C LYS A 337 19.00 -23.93 14.01
N ARG A 338 19.02 -24.36 15.27
CA ARG A 338 19.65 -25.63 15.67
C ARG A 338 18.90 -26.83 15.11
N TRP A 339 17.57 -26.77 15.09
CA TRP A 339 16.77 -27.80 14.42
C TRP A 339 17.11 -27.91 12.93
N PHE A 340 17.20 -26.78 12.21
CA PHE A 340 17.63 -26.75 10.81
C PHE A 340 19.05 -27.30 10.65
N GLN A 341 19.98 -26.92 11.52
CA GLN A 341 21.36 -27.41 11.48
C GLN A 341 21.48 -28.91 11.76
N LYS A 342 20.66 -29.47 12.66
CA LYS A 342 20.66 -30.90 12.98
C LYS A 342 19.95 -31.72 11.90
N THR A 343 18.79 -31.26 11.43
CA THR A 343 17.92 -31.99 10.50
C THR A 343 18.35 -31.81 9.05
N CYS A 344 18.55 -30.57 8.59
CA CYS A 344 18.90 -30.28 7.19
C CYS A 344 20.42 -30.41 6.93
N LEU A 345 21.26 -29.93 7.85
CA LEU A 345 22.73 -29.98 7.68
C LEU A 345 23.39 -31.20 8.33
N GLY A 346 22.71 -31.92 9.22
CA GLY A 346 23.24 -33.12 9.87
C GLY A 346 24.37 -32.87 10.86
N MET A 347 24.53 -31.64 11.36
CA MET A 347 25.61 -31.27 12.29
C MET A 347 25.32 -31.74 13.71
N GLU A 348 26.36 -32.23 14.39
CA GLU A 348 26.32 -32.52 15.82
C GLU A 348 26.65 -31.25 16.61
N LEU A 349 25.66 -30.77 17.36
CA LEU A 349 25.74 -29.56 18.18
C LEU A 349 25.71 -29.95 19.64
N GLN A 350 26.55 -29.31 20.46
CA GLN A 350 26.46 -29.40 21.93
C GLN A 350 25.09 -28.88 22.39
N GLU A 351 24.52 -29.57 23.39
CA GLU A 351 23.30 -29.13 24.03
C GLU A 351 23.54 -27.82 24.77
N ASP A 352 22.60 -26.89 24.64
CA ASP A 352 22.65 -25.62 25.37
C ASP A 352 21.64 -25.68 26.52
N PRO A 353 22.11 -25.64 27.78
CA PRO A 353 21.26 -25.70 28.97
C PRO A 353 20.22 -24.57 29.04
N PHE A 354 20.46 -23.45 28.36
CA PHE A 354 19.62 -22.25 28.47
C PHE A 354 18.42 -22.23 27.51
N LEU A 355 18.31 -23.24 26.63
CA LEU A 355 17.21 -23.38 25.68
C LEU A 355 16.05 -24.19 26.28
N PRO A 356 14.79 -23.75 26.09
CA PRO A 356 13.62 -24.51 26.53
C PRO A 356 13.59 -25.89 25.85
N ARG A 357 13.60 -26.96 26.65
CA ARG A 357 13.52 -28.34 26.13
C ARG A 357 12.08 -28.75 25.78
N ARG A 358 11.08 -28.16 26.41
CA ARG A 358 9.65 -28.44 26.20
C ARG A 358 9.06 -27.57 25.09
N ASN A 359 8.08 -28.10 24.34
CA ASN A 359 7.31 -27.39 23.31
C ASN A 359 8.14 -26.76 22.17
N GLN A 360 9.22 -27.40 21.73
CA GLN A 360 10.09 -26.89 20.64
C GLN A 360 9.31 -26.54 19.36
N ALA A 361 8.24 -27.29 19.05
CA ALA A 361 7.36 -27.01 17.92
C ALA A 361 6.66 -25.64 18.03
N LEU A 362 6.23 -25.22 19.22
CA LEU A 362 5.63 -23.91 19.43
C LEU A 362 6.65 -22.78 19.23
N PHE A 363 7.91 -22.98 19.64
CA PHE A 363 8.98 -22.00 19.36
C PHE A 363 9.30 -21.89 17.87
N ALA A 364 9.31 -23.01 17.17
CA ALA A 364 9.47 -23.03 15.72
C ALA A 364 8.31 -22.30 15.03
N LEU A 365 7.06 -22.62 15.39
CA LEU A 365 5.86 -21.95 14.88
C LEU A 365 5.88 -20.45 15.18
N TYR A 366 6.21 -20.05 16.41
CA TYR A 366 6.36 -18.65 16.81
C TYR A 366 7.41 -17.93 15.95
N THR A 367 8.56 -18.56 15.69
CA THR A 367 9.62 -17.97 14.87
C THR A 367 9.16 -17.77 13.43
N VAL A 368 8.51 -18.78 12.84
CA VAL A 368 7.96 -18.71 11.48
C VAL A 368 6.89 -17.63 11.40
N ALA A 369 5.93 -17.63 12.32
CA ALA A 369 4.87 -16.62 12.41
C ALA A 369 5.45 -15.20 12.59
N SER A 370 6.47 -15.03 13.45
CA SER A 370 7.16 -13.75 13.68
C SER A 370 7.85 -13.24 12.42
N VAL A 371 8.49 -14.12 11.65
CA VAL A 371 9.11 -13.75 10.37
C VAL A 371 8.05 -13.36 9.34
N ILE A 372 7.00 -14.17 9.15
CA ILE A 372 5.92 -13.88 8.20
C ILE A 372 5.25 -12.55 8.55
N TYR A 373 4.87 -12.36 9.81
CA TYR A 373 4.22 -11.14 10.25
C TYR A 373 5.14 -9.91 10.11
N ARG A 374 6.45 -10.05 10.33
CA ARG A 374 7.42 -8.98 10.02
C ARG A 374 7.42 -8.60 8.53
N TRP A 375 7.34 -9.58 7.63
CA TRP A 375 7.23 -9.31 6.18
C TRP A 375 5.91 -8.61 5.85
N VAL A 376 4.79 -9.07 6.41
CA VAL A 376 3.48 -8.45 6.23
C VAL A 376 3.51 -7.00 6.70
N VAL A 377 4.00 -6.71 7.92
CA VAL A 377 4.06 -5.35 8.47
C VAL A 377 4.92 -4.43 7.61
N VAL A 378 6.13 -4.87 7.22
CA VAL A 378 7.01 -4.05 6.36
C VAL A 378 6.38 -3.80 4.99
N PHE A 379 5.78 -4.83 4.38
CA PHE A 379 5.06 -4.68 3.11
C PHE A 379 3.88 -3.72 3.25
N SER A 380 3.05 -3.87 4.30
CA SER A 380 1.90 -2.99 4.56
C SER A 380 2.33 -1.54 4.78
N ILE A 381 3.40 -1.27 5.55
CA ILE A 381 3.92 0.09 5.75
C ILE A 381 4.44 0.67 4.44
N CYS A 382 5.21 -0.09 3.66
CA CYS A 382 5.74 0.37 2.38
C CYS A 382 4.62 0.66 1.37
N TRP A 383 3.65 -0.24 1.27
CA TRP A 383 2.48 -0.09 0.41
C TRP A 383 1.63 1.12 0.83
N PHE A 384 1.40 1.28 2.14
CA PHE A 384 0.71 2.43 2.72
C PHE A 384 1.43 3.75 2.40
N LEU A 385 2.75 3.81 2.61
CA LEU A 385 3.56 5.00 2.29
C LEU A 385 3.49 5.35 0.81
N ILE A 386 3.57 4.36 -0.09
CA ILE A 386 3.43 4.60 -1.53
C ILE A 386 2.05 5.16 -1.85
N LYS A 387 0.98 4.61 -1.27
CA LYS A 387 -0.40 5.06 -1.51
C LYS A 387 -0.70 6.44 -0.94
N VAL A 388 -0.14 6.77 0.22
CA VAL A 388 -0.27 8.12 0.81
C VAL A 388 0.55 9.14 0.01
N LEU A 389 1.71 8.76 -0.55
CA LEU A 389 2.56 9.68 -1.32
C LEU A 389 2.19 9.81 -2.81
N GLU A 390 1.41 8.87 -3.36
CA GLU A 390 0.93 8.85 -4.75
C GLU A 390 0.22 10.16 -5.18
N PRO A 391 -0.78 10.68 -4.44
CA PRO A 391 -1.47 11.93 -4.83
C PRO A 391 -0.58 13.17 -4.83
N TYR A 392 0.59 13.13 -4.18
CA TYR A 392 1.54 14.24 -4.11
C TYR A 392 2.67 14.15 -5.15
N GLY A 393 2.66 13.13 -6.02
CA GLY A 393 3.75 12.90 -6.97
C GLY A 393 5.06 12.39 -6.33
N LEU A 394 5.08 12.16 -5.01
CA LEU A 394 6.25 11.70 -4.24
C LEU A 394 6.41 10.17 -4.23
N GLN A 395 5.83 9.48 -5.21
CA GLN A 395 5.90 8.01 -5.32
C GLN A 395 7.33 7.47 -5.32
N VAL A 396 8.29 8.24 -5.84
CA VAL A 396 9.72 7.88 -5.89
C VAL A 396 10.30 7.74 -4.49
N VAL A 397 9.93 8.61 -3.56
CA VAL A 397 10.37 8.54 -2.16
C VAL A 397 9.82 7.27 -1.50
N GLY A 398 8.53 6.99 -1.67
CA GLY A 398 7.89 5.79 -1.16
C GLY A 398 8.53 4.49 -1.69
N ARG A 399 8.81 4.44 -3.00
CA ARG A 399 9.49 3.31 -3.64
C ARG A 399 10.93 3.14 -3.13
N THR A 400 11.67 4.24 -2.95
CA THR A 400 13.05 4.20 -2.44
C THR A 400 13.10 3.66 -1.02
N ILE A 401 12.21 4.13 -0.13
CA ILE A 401 12.09 3.62 1.24
C ILE A 401 11.74 2.13 1.23
N ALA A 402 10.82 1.71 0.35
CA ALA A 402 10.44 0.31 0.20
C ALA A 402 11.64 -0.57 -0.19
N VAL A 403 12.40 -0.18 -1.22
CA VAL A 403 13.59 -0.91 -1.67
C VAL A 403 14.61 -1.04 -0.53
N VAL A 404 14.90 0.05 0.18
CA VAL A 404 15.82 0.04 1.33
C VAL A 404 15.29 -0.87 2.44
N GLY A 405 14.00 -0.80 2.78
CA GLY A 405 13.36 -1.65 3.79
C GLY A 405 13.43 -3.14 3.47
N PHE A 406 13.12 -3.53 2.23
CA PHE A 406 13.23 -4.92 1.78
C PHE A 406 14.68 -5.40 1.70
N ALA A 407 15.60 -4.54 1.24
CA ALA A 407 17.03 -4.86 1.23
C ALA A 407 17.54 -5.14 2.65
N GLY A 408 17.10 -4.37 3.66
CA GLY A 408 17.43 -4.60 5.07
C GLY A 408 16.94 -5.96 5.60
N LEU A 409 15.72 -6.38 5.21
CA LEU A 409 15.16 -7.68 5.60
C LEU A 409 15.93 -8.86 5.01
N ILE A 410 16.43 -8.74 3.78
CA ILE A 410 17.16 -9.80 3.05
C ILE A 410 18.65 -9.80 3.41
N ALA A 411 19.27 -8.63 3.60
CA ALA A 411 20.70 -8.51 3.85
C ALA A 411 21.14 -9.27 5.10
N GLN A 412 20.37 -9.18 6.18
CA GLN A 412 20.69 -9.79 7.47
C GLN A 412 20.83 -11.33 7.41
N PRO A 413 19.84 -12.09 6.89
CA PRO A 413 19.97 -13.54 6.72
C PRO A 413 21.03 -13.91 5.67
N VAL A 414 21.20 -13.15 4.59
CA VAL A 414 22.27 -13.38 3.59
C VAL A 414 23.65 -13.24 4.21
N ILE A 415 23.91 -12.18 4.97
CA ILE A 415 25.19 -11.96 5.68
C ILE A 415 25.46 -13.07 6.69
N GLN A 416 24.44 -13.53 7.44
CA GLN A 416 24.62 -14.64 8.38
C GLN A 416 24.94 -15.96 7.67
N THR A 417 24.28 -16.24 6.55
CA THR A 417 24.51 -17.43 5.74
C THR A 417 25.91 -17.39 5.11
N TRP A 418 26.31 -16.23 4.56
CA TRP A 418 27.64 -16.03 4.00
C TRP A 418 28.74 -16.18 5.06
N LYS A 419 28.55 -15.61 6.26
CA LYS A 419 29.47 -15.82 7.39
C LYS A 419 29.53 -17.29 7.80
N PHE A 420 28.40 -18.00 7.79
CA PHE A 420 28.36 -19.43 8.11
C PHE A 420 29.18 -20.26 7.12
N ILE A 421 29.06 -19.98 5.82
CA ILE A 421 29.82 -20.64 4.74
C ILE A 421 31.32 -20.30 4.84
N ARG A 422 31.66 -19.03 5.10
CA ARG A 422 33.05 -18.57 5.13
C ARG A 422 33.82 -18.95 6.41
N THR A 423 33.13 -19.41 7.46
CA THR A 423 33.79 -19.82 8.71
C THR A 423 34.49 -21.18 8.49
N PRO A 424 35.84 -21.25 8.55
CA PRO A 424 36.56 -22.49 8.30
C PRO A 424 36.17 -23.58 9.31
N GLY A 425 36.05 -24.83 8.84
CA GLY A 425 35.72 -26.00 9.66
C GLY A 425 34.23 -26.27 9.91
N ARG A 426 33.30 -25.34 9.62
CA ARG A 426 31.84 -25.60 9.76
C ARG A 426 31.28 -26.42 8.61
N LEU A 427 31.67 -26.12 7.37
CA LEU A 427 31.25 -26.88 6.18
C LEU A 427 31.71 -28.35 6.23
N ALA A 428 32.85 -28.61 6.86
CA ALA A 428 33.36 -29.97 7.06
C ALA A 428 32.48 -30.82 7.99
N LYS A 429 31.67 -30.18 8.86
CA LYS A 429 30.73 -30.87 9.77
C LYS A 429 29.36 -31.16 9.12
N VAL A 430 29.12 -30.68 7.90
CA VAL A 430 27.84 -30.84 7.19
C VAL A 430 27.79 -32.20 6.49
N LYS A 431 26.72 -32.96 6.72
CA LYS A 431 26.50 -34.26 6.05
C LYS A 431 25.90 -34.00 4.66
N ARG A 432 26.70 -34.24 3.59
CA ARG A 432 26.33 -33.92 2.18
C ARG A 432 24.97 -34.49 1.75
N GLY A 433 24.64 -35.72 2.13
CA GLY A 433 23.37 -36.36 1.76
C GLY A 433 22.14 -35.64 2.32
N ARG A 434 22.16 -35.23 3.59
CA ARG A 434 21.06 -34.48 4.21
C ARG A 434 20.94 -33.07 3.62
N PHE A 435 22.07 -32.44 3.34
CA PHE A 435 22.09 -31.13 2.70
C PHE A 435 21.45 -31.18 1.31
N LEU A 436 21.86 -32.12 0.45
CA LEU A 436 21.27 -32.28 -0.88
C LEU A 436 19.79 -32.65 -0.83
N ALA A 437 19.38 -33.54 0.08
CA ALA A 437 17.96 -33.86 0.28
C ALA A 437 17.15 -32.62 0.71
N SER A 438 17.68 -31.81 1.64
CA SER A 438 17.02 -30.58 2.06
C SER A 438 16.93 -29.53 0.94
N LEU A 439 17.96 -29.44 0.09
CA LEU A 439 17.96 -28.58 -1.09
C LEU A 439 16.94 -29.05 -2.13
N ALA A 440 16.83 -30.37 -2.35
CA ALA A 440 15.84 -30.95 -3.25
C ALA A 440 14.41 -30.71 -2.76
N VAL A 441 14.14 -30.90 -1.46
CA VAL A 441 12.83 -30.60 -0.86
C VAL A 441 12.51 -29.10 -0.96
N ALA A 442 13.45 -28.23 -0.61
CA ALA A 442 13.27 -26.79 -0.73
C ALA A 442 13.02 -26.37 -2.19
N GLY A 443 13.77 -26.93 -3.15
CA GLY A 443 13.58 -26.73 -4.58
C GLY A 443 12.22 -27.20 -5.05
N ALA A 444 11.75 -28.38 -4.60
CA ALA A 444 10.43 -28.91 -4.93
C ALA A 444 9.30 -28.04 -4.37
N VAL A 445 9.42 -27.52 -3.15
CA VAL A 445 8.44 -26.59 -2.56
C VAL A 445 8.41 -25.28 -3.34
N VAL A 446 9.56 -24.69 -3.66
CA VAL A 446 9.64 -23.46 -4.44
C VAL A 446 9.08 -23.67 -5.84
N ALA A 447 9.43 -24.78 -6.50
CA ALA A 447 8.85 -25.15 -7.78
C ALA A 447 7.33 -25.29 -7.68
N GLY A 448 6.82 -25.99 -6.67
CA GLY A 448 5.39 -26.09 -6.39
C GLY A 448 4.73 -24.71 -6.32
N VAL A 449 5.25 -23.79 -5.50
CA VAL A 449 4.70 -22.43 -5.38
C VAL A 449 4.76 -21.66 -6.71
N VAL A 450 5.87 -21.74 -7.44
CA VAL A 450 6.06 -21.00 -8.69
C VAL A 450 5.17 -21.53 -9.81
N PHE A 451 4.91 -22.83 -9.86
CA PHE A 451 4.17 -23.50 -10.93
C PHE A 451 2.69 -23.74 -10.64
N ILE A 452 2.19 -23.48 -9.42
CA ILE A 452 0.74 -23.58 -9.13
C ILE A 452 -0.05 -22.62 -10.05
N PRO A 453 -0.94 -23.14 -10.92
CA PRO A 453 -1.75 -22.30 -11.80
C PRO A 453 -2.87 -21.65 -10.99
N LEU A 454 -2.89 -20.31 -10.93
CA LEU A 454 -3.93 -19.55 -10.25
C LEU A 454 -4.86 -18.88 -11.27
N PRO A 455 -6.17 -18.75 -10.96
CA PRO A 455 -7.12 -18.04 -11.83
C PRO A 455 -6.66 -16.61 -12.13
N HIS A 456 -6.53 -16.27 -13.41
CA HIS A 456 -6.08 -14.94 -13.87
C HIS A 456 -7.20 -14.25 -14.65
N ARG A 457 -7.31 -12.93 -14.47
CA ARG A 457 -8.40 -12.13 -15.04
C ARG A 457 -7.86 -10.76 -15.43
N VAL A 458 -8.25 -10.29 -16.62
CA VAL A 458 -7.90 -8.97 -17.14
C VAL A 458 -9.07 -8.03 -16.86
N ARG A 459 -8.77 -6.82 -16.36
CA ARG A 459 -9.78 -5.78 -16.11
C ARG A 459 -9.61 -4.68 -17.15
N CYS A 460 -10.70 -4.26 -17.76
CA CYS A 460 -10.69 -3.20 -18.77
C CYS A 460 -12.00 -2.40 -18.71
N PRO A 461 -11.97 -1.11 -19.08
CA PRO A 461 -13.19 -0.34 -19.24
C PRO A 461 -13.95 -0.77 -20.49
N PHE A 462 -15.27 -0.61 -20.49
CA PHE A 462 -16.12 -0.82 -21.66
C PHE A 462 -17.19 0.26 -21.78
N GLU A 463 -17.67 0.44 -23.01
CA GLU A 463 -18.81 1.28 -23.36
C GLU A 463 -19.82 0.47 -24.17
N ILE A 464 -21.11 0.72 -23.94
CA ILE A 464 -22.19 0.10 -24.70
C ILE A 464 -22.45 0.91 -25.98
N ARG A 465 -22.40 0.24 -27.12
CA ARG A 465 -22.66 0.81 -28.45
C ARG A 465 -23.65 -0.07 -29.25
N PRO A 466 -24.34 0.48 -30.24
CA PRO A 466 -25.11 -0.33 -31.17
C PRO A 466 -24.18 -1.11 -32.10
N THR A 467 -24.49 -2.39 -32.35
CA THR A 467 -23.62 -3.34 -33.08
C THR A 467 -23.37 -2.92 -34.54
N ARG A 468 -24.28 -2.13 -35.14
CA ARG A 468 -24.23 -1.70 -36.55
C ARG A 468 -24.86 -0.32 -36.78
N ALA A 469 -24.51 0.69 -35.98
CA ALA A 469 -24.99 2.05 -36.22
C ALA A 469 -24.44 2.63 -37.55
N GLY A 470 -25.32 3.17 -38.38
CA GLY A 470 -24.94 3.95 -39.55
C GLY A 470 -24.98 5.45 -39.24
N SER A 471 -23.87 6.15 -39.43
CA SER A 471 -23.77 7.60 -39.23
C SER A 471 -24.41 8.39 -40.37
N VAL A 472 -25.24 9.38 -40.05
CA VAL A 472 -25.88 10.28 -41.03
C VAL A 472 -25.37 11.71 -40.83
N TYR A 473 -24.68 12.23 -41.85
CA TYR A 473 -24.10 13.58 -41.88
C TYR A 473 -25.01 14.57 -42.63
N ALA A 474 -24.83 15.86 -42.38
CA ALA A 474 -25.57 16.92 -43.06
C ALA A 474 -25.34 16.98 -44.58
N GLY A 475 -24.12 16.68 -45.05
CA GLY A 475 -23.79 16.59 -46.47
C GLY A 475 -23.67 17.93 -47.22
N THR A 476 -24.42 18.94 -46.82
CA THR A 476 -24.33 20.33 -47.31
C THR A 476 -24.45 21.29 -46.12
N ALA A 477 -23.78 22.45 -46.19
CA ALA A 477 -23.93 23.45 -45.14
C ALA A 477 -25.32 24.10 -45.17
N GLY A 478 -25.97 24.27 -44.01
CA GLY A 478 -27.30 24.85 -43.91
C GLY A 478 -27.76 25.05 -42.47
N GLN A 479 -28.76 25.91 -42.28
CA GLN A 479 -29.37 26.18 -40.98
C GLN A 479 -30.48 25.17 -40.68
N ILE A 480 -30.53 24.67 -39.45
CA ILE A 480 -31.52 23.66 -39.05
C ILE A 480 -32.92 24.29 -38.97
N VAL A 481 -33.86 23.83 -39.80
CA VAL A 481 -35.28 24.22 -39.72
C VAL A 481 -36.05 23.25 -38.83
N ARG A 482 -35.92 21.94 -39.13
CA ARG A 482 -36.62 20.86 -38.43
C ARG A 482 -35.71 19.64 -38.30
N THR A 483 -35.80 18.95 -37.17
CA THR A 483 -35.15 17.66 -36.90
C THR A 483 -36.13 16.69 -36.25
N VAL A 484 -35.91 15.39 -36.48
CA VAL A 484 -36.60 14.31 -35.77
C VAL A 484 -36.14 14.21 -34.31
N ARG A 485 -36.98 13.63 -33.45
CA ARG A 485 -36.65 13.42 -32.04
C ARG A 485 -35.79 12.15 -31.86
N PRO A 486 -34.78 12.16 -30.97
CA PRO A 486 -34.07 10.96 -30.59
C PRO A 486 -35.03 9.86 -30.13
N GLY A 487 -34.77 8.61 -30.53
CA GLY A 487 -35.59 7.43 -30.23
C GLY A 487 -36.75 7.17 -31.19
N THR A 488 -36.88 7.95 -32.26
CA THR A 488 -37.90 7.74 -33.31
C THR A 488 -37.49 6.56 -34.20
N VAL A 489 -38.43 5.67 -34.52
CA VAL A 489 -38.22 4.59 -35.50
C VAL A 489 -38.41 5.18 -36.90
N VAL A 490 -37.45 4.94 -37.78
CA VAL A 490 -37.43 5.45 -39.17
C VAL A 490 -37.19 4.30 -40.14
N GLU A 491 -37.78 4.39 -41.33
CA GLU A 491 -37.49 3.53 -42.48
C GLU A 491 -36.50 4.19 -43.44
N GLU A 492 -35.88 3.40 -44.32
CA GLU A 492 -35.01 3.95 -45.36
C GLU A 492 -35.78 4.93 -46.26
N GLY A 493 -35.26 6.15 -46.40
CA GLY A 493 -35.89 7.26 -47.13
C GLY A 493 -36.62 8.27 -46.26
N ASP A 494 -36.88 7.98 -44.98
CA ASP A 494 -37.57 8.92 -44.09
C ASP A 494 -36.76 10.20 -43.84
N GLU A 495 -37.45 11.33 -43.75
CA GLU A 495 -36.84 12.63 -43.48
C GLU A 495 -36.35 12.73 -42.02
N LEU A 496 -35.06 13.00 -41.83
CA LEU A 496 -34.44 13.18 -40.51
C LEU A 496 -34.26 14.65 -40.14
N ALA A 497 -33.81 15.45 -41.10
CA ALA A 497 -33.58 16.87 -40.90
C ALA A 497 -33.87 17.66 -42.19
N VAL A 498 -34.42 18.86 -42.01
CA VAL A 498 -34.58 19.83 -43.09
C VAL A 498 -33.69 21.02 -42.76
N LEU A 499 -32.74 21.29 -43.65
CA LEU A 499 -31.83 22.42 -43.59
C LEU A 499 -32.29 23.52 -44.55
N GLN A 500 -31.90 24.76 -44.27
CA GLN A 500 -32.15 25.91 -45.15
C GLN A 500 -30.83 26.62 -45.42
N ASN A 501 -30.55 26.91 -46.69
CA ASN A 501 -29.40 27.70 -47.08
C ASN A 501 -29.85 28.77 -48.09
N LEU A 502 -30.06 29.99 -47.59
CA LEU A 502 -30.53 31.11 -48.40
C LEU A 502 -29.52 31.50 -49.49
N ASP A 503 -28.23 31.31 -49.26
CA ASP A 503 -27.18 31.63 -50.23
C ASP A 503 -27.27 30.71 -51.46
N LEU A 504 -27.62 29.43 -51.28
CA LEU A 504 -27.84 28.50 -52.39
C LEU A 504 -29.09 28.87 -53.20
N GLU A 505 -30.19 29.27 -52.54
CA GLU A 505 -31.42 29.70 -53.23
C GLU A 505 -31.20 31.00 -54.03
N ILE A 506 -30.48 31.97 -53.45
CA ILE A 506 -30.10 33.22 -54.12
C ILE A 506 -29.20 32.90 -55.33
N ARG A 507 -28.22 32.00 -55.14
CA ARG A 507 -27.29 31.59 -56.21
C ARG A 507 -28.03 30.90 -57.35
N LEU A 508 -28.98 30.01 -57.07
CA LEU A 508 -29.80 29.37 -58.10
C LEU A 508 -30.59 30.44 -58.87
N THR A 509 -31.20 31.38 -58.17
CA THR A 509 -31.97 32.48 -58.78
C THR A 509 -31.10 33.36 -59.69
N ASP A 510 -29.88 33.70 -59.26
CA ASP A 510 -28.91 34.46 -60.07
C ASP A 510 -28.48 33.67 -61.31
N LEU A 511 -28.16 32.38 -61.16
CA LEU A 511 -27.80 31.51 -62.29
C LEU A 511 -28.94 31.38 -63.31
N VAL A 512 -30.19 31.26 -62.86
CA VAL A 512 -31.39 31.26 -63.72
C VAL A 512 -31.55 32.61 -64.43
N GLY A 513 -31.28 33.72 -63.74
CA GLY A 513 -31.28 35.06 -64.34
C GLY A 513 -30.23 35.21 -65.45
N ARG A 514 -28.98 34.80 -65.17
CA ARG A 514 -27.87 34.87 -66.13
C ARG A 514 -28.08 33.97 -67.34
N GLU A 515 -28.65 32.79 -67.15
CA GLU A 515 -28.98 31.90 -68.27
C GLU A 515 -30.02 32.54 -69.19
N LYS A 516 -31.08 33.14 -68.64
CA LYS A 516 -32.09 33.86 -69.43
C LYS A 516 -31.48 35.03 -70.22
N GLU A 517 -30.57 35.78 -69.61
CA GLU A 517 -29.83 36.86 -70.28
C GLU A 517 -28.97 36.32 -71.44
N ALA A 518 -28.21 35.25 -71.19
CA ALA A 518 -27.38 34.60 -72.20
C ALA A 518 -28.24 34.04 -73.36
N GLN A 519 -29.38 33.41 -73.06
CA GLN A 519 -30.33 32.95 -74.08
C GLN A 519 -30.93 34.11 -74.89
N ALA A 520 -31.23 35.25 -74.26
CA ALA A 520 -31.69 36.44 -74.98
C ALA A 520 -30.61 37.00 -75.91
N ARG A 521 -29.34 37.03 -75.47
CA ARG A 521 -28.20 37.41 -76.31
C ARG A 521 -27.99 36.45 -77.48
N LEU A 522 -28.06 35.15 -77.23
CA LEU A 522 -27.97 34.12 -78.28
C LEU A 522 -29.08 34.31 -79.33
N ARG A 523 -30.33 34.58 -78.89
CA ARG A 523 -31.44 34.89 -79.80
C ARG A 523 -31.16 36.13 -80.66
N ASN A 524 -30.68 37.22 -80.06
CA ASN A 524 -30.29 38.43 -80.80
C ASN A 524 -29.16 38.17 -81.81
N LEU A 525 -28.16 37.36 -81.45
CA LEU A 525 -27.07 36.96 -82.35
C LEU A 525 -27.59 36.09 -83.50
N SER A 526 -28.49 35.15 -83.22
CA SER A 526 -29.09 34.28 -84.24
C SER A 526 -29.87 35.05 -85.31
N LEU A 527 -30.52 36.16 -84.92
CA LEU A 527 -31.23 37.05 -85.84
C LEU A 527 -30.27 37.87 -86.73
N ARG A 528 -29.02 38.09 -86.32
CA ARG A 528 -28.00 38.87 -87.06
C ARG A 528 -27.04 37.99 -87.88
N SER A 529 -26.99 36.69 -87.61
CA SER A 529 -25.95 35.75 -88.09
C SER A 529 -26.07 35.31 -89.55
N ARG A 530 -26.99 35.86 -90.37
CA ARG A 530 -27.18 35.35 -91.74
C ARG A 530 -26.05 35.71 -92.72
N ASP A 531 -25.23 36.73 -92.45
CA ASP A 531 -24.28 37.27 -93.44
C ASP A 531 -22.81 37.44 -92.98
N ASP A 532 -22.42 37.10 -91.74
CA ASP A 532 -21.06 37.42 -91.23
C ASP A 532 -20.36 36.25 -90.50
N ALA A 533 -19.17 35.87 -90.97
CA ALA A 533 -18.38 34.75 -90.46
C ALA A 533 -17.81 35.03 -89.05
N ALA A 534 -17.62 36.30 -88.68
CA ALA A 534 -17.16 36.69 -87.34
C ALA A 534 -18.20 36.42 -86.24
N LEU A 535 -19.50 36.34 -86.60
CA LEU A 535 -20.58 36.06 -85.66
C LEU A 535 -20.70 34.57 -85.29
N LYS A 536 -20.13 33.66 -86.09
CA LYS A 536 -20.17 32.21 -85.83
C LYS A 536 -19.36 31.82 -84.59
N ALA A 537 -18.15 32.38 -84.43
CA ALA A 537 -17.33 32.16 -83.24
C ALA A 537 -17.95 32.74 -81.96
N GLN A 538 -18.67 33.87 -82.07
CA GLN A 538 -19.41 34.44 -80.95
C GLN A 538 -20.64 33.60 -80.58
N PHE A 539 -21.31 33.00 -81.57
CA PHE A 539 -22.44 32.10 -81.36
C PHE A 539 -22.02 30.83 -80.60
N GLU A 540 -20.94 30.18 -81.01
CA GLU A 540 -20.38 28.99 -80.34
C GLU A 540 -19.97 29.31 -78.89
N THR A 541 -19.24 30.39 -78.66
CA THR A 541 -18.86 30.86 -77.31
C THR A 541 -20.08 31.10 -76.41
N GLN A 542 -21.16 31.68 -76.93
CA GLN A 542 -22.38 31.91 -76.16
C GLN A 542 -23.14 30.62 -75.86
N GLN A 543 -23.13 29.65 -76.77
CA GLN A 543 -23.74 28.34 -76.56
C GLN A 543 -22.97 27.52 -75.51
N GLU A 544 -21.65 27.61 -75.49
CA GLU A 544 -20.81 27.03 -74.43
C GLU A 544 -21.11 27.67 -73.07
N LEU A 545 -21.25 29.00 -73.01
CA LEU A 545 -21.62 29.71 -71.79
C LEU A 545 -22.97 29.25 -71.23
N ILE A 546 -24.00 29.11 -72.07
CA ILE A 546 -25.31 28.60 -71.65
C ILE A 546 -25.19 27.17 -71.10
N THR A 547 -24.39 26.33 -71.76
CA THR A 547 -24.17 24.94 -71.31
C THR A 547 -23.49 24.91 -69.95
N SER A 548 -22.47 25.74 -69.73
CA SER A 548 -21.80 25.89 -68.43
C SER A 548 -22.75 26.41 -67.34
N LEU A 549 -23.59 27.40 -67.66
CA LEU A 549 -24.60 27.93 -66.73
C LEU A 549 -25.61 26.86 -66.31
N LYS A 550 -26.10 26.04 -67.25
CA LYS A 550 -27.00 24.91 -66.95
C LYS A 550 -26.34 23.86 -66.06
N GLN A 551 -25.08 23.52 -66.30
CA GLN A 551 -24.34 22.60 -65.43
C GLN A 551 -24.19 23.15 -64.01
N MET A 552 -23.92 24.45 -63.87
CA MET A 552 -23.85 25.10 -62.55
C MET A 552 -25.21 25.12 -61.85
N GLN A 553 -26.31 25.39 -62.58
CA GLN A 553 -27.66 25.32 -62.03
C GLN A 553 -27.98 23.92 -61.51
N GLN A 554 -27.78 22.88 -62.33
CA GLN A 554 -28.06 21.50 -61.94
C GLN A 554 -27.27 21.11 -60.69
N LYS A 555 -25.99 21.49 -60.60
CA LYS A 555 -25.19 21.24 -59.40
C LYS A 555 -25.73 21.97 -58.16
N THR A 556 -26.18 23.22 -58.31
CA THR A 556 -26.79 23.98 -57.20
C THR A 556 -28.15 23.39 -56.80
N GLU A 557 -28.94 22.88 -57.75
CA GLU A 557 -30.18 22.15 -57.46
C GLU A 557 -29.91 20.87 -56.66
N GLU A 558 -28.91 20.08 -57.06
CA GLU A 558 -28.48 18.89 -56.31
C GLU A 558 -28.01 19.23 -54.88
N GLU A 559 -27.33 20.36 -54.69
CA GLU A 559 -26.93 20.85 -53.36
C GLU A 559 -28.13 21.27 -52.50
N ILE A 560 -29.17 21.84 -53.11
CA ILE A 560 -30.44 22.20 -52.46
C ILE A 560 -31.25 20.96 -52.08
N GLU A 561 -31.32 19.95 -52.95
CA GLU A 561 -31.98 18.68 -52.64
C GLU A 561 -31.35 17.98 -51.43
N ARG A 562 -30.02 18.08 -51.28
CA ARG A 562 -29.30 17.54 -50.12
C ARG A 562 -29.56 18.28 -48.81
N LEU A 563 -30.25 19.43 -48.83
CA LEU A 563 -30.69 20.10 -47.60
C LEU A 563 -31.78 19.30 -46.87
N VAL A 564 -32.47 18.39 -47.56
CA VAL A 564 -33.35 17.40 -46.94
C VAL A 564 -32.53 16.13 -46.67
N VAL A 565 -32.17 15.94 -45.40
CA VAL A 565 -31.38 14.79 -44.97
C VAL A 565 -32.31 13.63 -44.66
N VAL A 566 -32.14 12.53 -45.40
CA VAL A 566 -32.96 11.31 -45.28
C VAL A 566 -32.21 10.14 -44.64
N ALA A 567 -32.96 9.19 -44.09
CA ALA A 567 -32.45 7.96 -43.53
C ALA A 567 -31.91 7.03 -44.61
N LYS A 568 -30.63 6.66 -44.51
CA LYS A 568 -29.98 5.68 -45.43
C LYS A 568 -30.28 4.22 -45.09
N ARG A 569 -31.03 3.97 -44.02
CA ARG A 569 -31.40 2.64 -43.54
C ARG A 569 -32.54 2.73 -42.53
N SER A 570 -33.26 1.63 -42.34
CA SER A 570 -34.25 1.51 -41.28
C SER A 570 -33.60 1.27 -39.91
N GLY A 571 -34.18 1.84 -38.85
CA GLY A 571 -33.72 1.66 -37.47
C GLY A 571 -34.28 2.73 -36.52
N VAL A 572 -33.63 2.88 -35.36
CA VAL A 572 -33.97 3.91 -34.37
C VAL A 572 -32.94 5.04 -34.44
N VAL A 573 -33.41 6.28 -34.42
CA VAL A 573 -32.57 7.48 -34.40
C VAL A 573 -31.88 7.63 -33.05
N LEU A 574 -30.56 7.58 -33.03
CA LEU A 574 -29.72 7.79 -31.87
C LEU A 574 -29.05 9.17 -31.94
N PRO A 575 -28.95 9.88 -30.80
CA PRO A 575 -28.30 11.17 -30.79
C PRO A 575 -26.79 11.01 -31.06
N PRO A 576 -26.18 11.94 -31.82
CA PRO A 576 -24.73 11.97 -31.98
C PRO A 576 -24.05 12.36 -30.66
N PRO A 577 -22.74 12.11 -30.51
CA PRO A 577 -21.96 12.58 -29.36
C PRO A 577 -22.04 14.10 -29.23
N ASP A 578 -22.20 14.58 -27.99
CA ASP A 578 -22.36 16.00 -27.71
C ASP A 578 -21.12 16.81 -28.10
N LYS A 579 -21.33 17.88 -28.86
CA LYS A 579 -20.30 18.87 -29.18
C LYS A 579 -20.05 19.75 -27.96
N SER A 580 -18.84 19.67 -27.40
CA SER A 580 -18.44 20.48 -26.24
C SER A 580 -18.41 21.96 -26.57
N ALA A 581 -18.76 22.81 -25.61
CA ALA A 581 -18.59 24.25 -25.73
C ALA A 581 -17.09 24.60 -25.83
N GLU A 582 -16.64 25.02 -27.00
CA GLU A 582 -15.29 25.56 -27.16
C GLU A 582 -15.16 26.84 -26.31
N LYS A 583 -14.17 26.87 -25.42
CA LYS A 583 -13.74 28.11 -24.78
C LYS A 583 -12.93 28.89 -25.81
N SER A 584 -13.61 29.63 -26.68
CA SER A 584 -12.95 30.44 -27.71
C SER A 584 -12.11 31.55 -27.04
N SER A 585 -10.79 31.36 -26.98
CA SER A 585 -9.83 32.42 -26.61
C SER A 585 -9.63 33.46 -27.72
N ASP A 586 -10.17 33.21 -28.92
CA ASP A 586 -9.87 33.92 -30.17
C ASP A 586 -10.96 34.90 -30.64
N GLY A 587 -11.95 35.23 -29.79
CA GLY A 587 -12.96 36.24 -30.12
C GLY A 587 -13.94 35.88 -31.25
N ARG A 588 -13.91 34.63 -31.75
CA ARG A 588 -14.93 34.10 -32.67
C ARG A 588 -16.25 33.87 -31.94
N LEU A 589 -17.37 34.07 -32.63
CA LEU A 589 -18.69 33.75 -32.09
C LEU A 589 -18.78 32.24 -31.82
N PRO A 590 -19.35 31.83 -30.67
CA PRO A 590 -19.51 30.42 -30.33
C PRO A 590 -20.46 29.74 -31.33
N THR A 591 -20.12 28.53 -31.76
CA THR A 591 -21.00 27.68 -32.57
C THR A 591 -22.07 26.99 -31.71
N TRP A 592 -22.92 26.19 -32.34
CA TRP A 592 -23.85 25.31 -31.61
C TRP A 592 -23.09 24.31 -30.72
N THR A 593 -23.77 23.86 -29.66
CA THR A 593 -23.24 22.94 -28.64
C THR A 593 -24.29 21.89 -28.29
N GLY A 594 -23.87 20.74 -27.76
CA GLY A 594 -24.77 19.61 -27.52
C GLY A 594 -25.02 18.81 -28.80
N SER A 595 -26.29 18.58 -29.15
CA SER A 595 -26.68 17.73 -30.28
C SER A 595 -27.55 18.48 -31.30
N PRO A 596 -27.38 18.27 -32.63
CA PRO A 596 -28.23 18.88 -33.65
C PRO A 596 -29.72 18.53 -33.52
N LEU A 597 -30.05 17.43 -32.86
CA LEU A 597 -31.43 16.97 -32.64
C LEU A 597 -32.16 17.74 -31.51
N GLU A 598 -31.45 18.57 -30.74
CA GLU A 598 -32.05 19.34 -29.66
C GLU A 598 -32.80 20.57 -30.18
N GLU A 599 -33.96 20.87 -29.60
CA GLU A 599 -34.79 21.99 -30.06
C GLU A 599 -34.08 23.35 -29.93
N ARG A 600 -33.15 23.50 -28.98
CA ARG A 600 -32.34 24.71 -28.79
C ARG A 600 -31.40 25.02 -29.95
N ASN A 601 -31.05 24.02 -30.76
CA ASN A 601 -30.14 24.15 -31.90
C ASN A 601 -30.87 24.40 -33.21
N ARG A 602 -32.21 24.58 -33.20
CA ARG A 602 -32.94 25.09 -34.37
C ARG A 602 -32.43 26.47 -34.74
N GLY A 603 -32.16 26.69 -36.03
CA GLY A 603 -31.50 27.88 -36.56
C GLY A 603 -29.97 27.87 -36.52
N ALA A 604 -29.34 26.85 -35.93
CA ALA A 604 -27.88 26.71 -35.97
C ALA A 604 -27.40 26.32 -37.36
N LEU A 605 -26.23 26.83 -37.75
CA LEU A 605 -25.55 26.48 -39.00
C LEU A 605 -24.77 25.16 -38.83
N LEU A 606 -25.13 24.15 -39.62
CA LEU A 606 -24.36 22.91 -39.77
C LEU A 606 -23.42 23.02 -40.98
N THR A 607 -22.27 22.36 -40.88
CA THR A 607 -21.33 22.11 -41.97
C THR A 607 -21.59 20.74 -42.59
N ALA A 608 -21.06 20.49 -43.80
CA ALA A 608 -21.26 19.21 -44.50
C ALA A 608 -20.79 17.99 -43.70
N ASP A 609 -19.76 18.15 -42.88
CA ASP A 609 -19.15 17.07 -42.09
C ASP A 609 -19.77 16.90 -40.69
N ASP A 610 -20.73 17.77 -40.31
CA ASP A 610 -21.41 17.63 -39.01
C ASP A 610 -22.34 16.41 -39.00
N LEU A 611 -22.20 15.59 -37.96
CA LEU A 611 -23.00 14.39 -37.73
C LEU A 611 -24.37 14.77 -37.14
N ILE A 612 -25.46 14.42 -37.84
CA ILE A 612 -26.83 14.72 -37.38
C ILE A 612 -27.32 13.65 -36.41
N CYS A 613 -27.16 12.37 -36.76
CA CYS A 613 -27.59 11.25 -35.94
C CYS A 613 -26.94 9.95 -36.38
N GLU A 614 -27.11 8.91 -35.56
CA GLU A 614 -26.80 7.53 -35.90
C GLU A 614 -28.08 6.71 -35.99
N ILE A 615 -28.18 5.80 -36.96
CA ILE A 615 -29.34 4.90 -37.11
C ILE A 615 -28.89 3.47 -36.83
N GLY A 616 -29.50 2.84 -35.82
CA GLY A 616 -29.21 1.44 -35.44
C GLY A 616 -30.43 0.73 -34.85
N ALA A 617 -30.35 -0.60 -34.75
CA ALA A 617 -31.38 -1.40 -34.08
C ALA A 617 -31.25 -1.25 -32.56
N ALA A 618 -32.36 -1.01 -31.85
CA ALA A 618 -32.35 -0.74 -30.40
C ALA A 618 -32.11 -2.00 -29.55
N ASP A 619 -32.31 -3.18 -30.13
CA ASP A 619 -32.19 -4.51 -29.53
C ASP A 619 -30.81 -5.16 -29.75
N GLU A 620 -30.01 -4.69 -30.71
CA GLU A 620 -28.66 -5.21 -31.00
C GLU A 620 -27.56 -4.33 -30.39
N LEU A 621 -27.38 -4.41 -29.07
CA LEU A 621 -26.29 -3.71 -28.37
C LEU A 621 -25.03 -4.60 -28.27
N GLU A 622 -23.86 -3.97 -28.31
CA GLU A 622 -22.58 -4.60 -28.01
C GLU A 622 -21.81 -3.77 -26.96
N ALA A 623 -21.09 -4.46 -26.08
CA ALA A 623 -20.09 -3.84 -25.24
C ALA A 623 -18.76 -3.81 -25.99
N VAL A 624 -18.20 -2.61 -26.15
CA VAL A 624 -16.87 -2.38 -26.72
C VAL A 624 -15.88 -2.20 -25.56
N LEU A 625 -15.02 -3.20 -25.38
CA LEU A 625 -14.00 -3.25 -24.34
C LEU A 625 -12.69 -2.67 -24.86
N ILE A 626 -12.01 -1.88 -24.02
CA ILE A 626 -10.70 -1.29 -24.36
C ILE A 626 -9.60 -2.05 -23.62
N VAL A 627 -8.87 -2.90 -24.34
CA VAL A 627 -7.82 -3.76 -23.79
C VAL A 627 -6.45 -3.15 -24.04
N ASP A 628 -5.67 -2.96 -22.98
CA ASP A 628 -4.29 -2.45 -23.06
C ASP A 628 -3.36 -3.44 -23.81
N GLN A 629 -2.37 -2.92 -24.55
CA GLN A 629 -1.38 -3.72 -25.28
C GLN A 629 -0.70 -4.77 -24.41
N GLY A 630 -0.42 -4.44 -23.14
CA GLY A 630 0.19 -5.40 -22.22
C GLY A 630 -0.67 -6.64 -22.04
N ASP A 631 -2.00 -6.51 -22.09
CA ASP A 631 -2.99 -7.55 -21.81
C ASP A 631 -3.66 -8.15 -23.05
N VAL A 632 -3.52 -7.53 -24.22
CA VAL A 632 -4.15 -7.98 -25.48
C VAL A 632 -3.82 -9.43 -25.85
N GLN A 633 -2.61 -9.91 -25.56
CA GLN A 633 -2.19 -11.28 -25.86
C GLN A 633 -2.88 -12.35 -24.98
N LEU A 634 -3.45 -11.95 -23.85
CA LEU A 634 -4.19 -12.86 -22.97
C LEU A 634 -5.66 -12.99 -23.34
N VAL A 635 -6.15 -12.07 -24.19
CA VAL A 635 -7.54 -11.97 -24.59
C VAL A 635 -7.74 -12.71 -25.92
N ASP A 636 -8.57 -13.74 -25.89
CA ASP A 636 -8.93 -14.56 -27.04
C ASP A 636 -10.45 -14.50 -27.30
N ILE A 637 -10.84 -14.74 -28.54
CA ILE A 637 -12.26 -14.89 -28.93
C ILE A 637 -12.86 -16.10 -28.20
N GLY A 638 -14.11 -15.97 -27.75
CA GLY A 638 -14.82 -16.99 -26.98
C GLY A 638 -14.58 -16.96 -25.47
N GLN A 639 -13.71 -16.07 -24.97
CA GLN A 639 -13.52 -15.91 -23.52
C GLN A 639 -14.75 -15.29 -22.86
N HIS A 640 -15.04 -15.76 -21.65
CA HIS A 640 -16.14 -15.24 -20.84
C HIS A 640 -15.78 -13.91 -20.19
N VAL A 641 -16.74 -13.00 -20.12
CA VAL A 641 -16.56 -11.66 -19.57
C VAL A 641 -17.68 -11.36 -18.59
N ASP A 642 -17.31 -11.00 -17.35
CA ASP A 642 -18.25 -10.40 -16.40
C ASP A 642 -18.18 -8.88 -16.56
N MET A 643 -19.31 -8.22 -16.76
CA MET A 643 -19.41 -6.77 -16.95
C MET A 643 -20.27 -6.15 -15.85
N LYS A 644 -19.86 -4.98 -15.39
CA LYS A 644 -20.59 -4.20 -14.38
C LYS A 644 -20.64 -2.74 -14.79
N LEU A 645 -21.86 -2.19 -14.85
CA LEU A 645 -22.09 -0.77 -15.13
C LEU A 645 -21.75 0.09 -13.93
N GLU A 646 -21.29 1.31 -14.21
CA GLU A 646 -21.08 2.32 -13.16
C GLU A 646 -22.41 2.84 -12.59
N ALA A 647 -23.40 3.02 -13.47
CA ALA A 647 -24.75 3.47 -13.12
C ALA A 647 -25.57 2.41 -12.36
N TYR A 648 -25.27 1.13 -12.55
CA TYR A 648 -26.01 0.01 -11.95
C TYR A 648 -25.13 -0.80 -11.00
N ARG A 649 -25.13 -0.41 -9.70
CA ARG A 649 -24.18 -0.97 -8.72
C ARG A 649 -24.50 -2.39 -8.22
N ILE A 650 -25.71 -2.90 -8.45
CA ILE A 650 -26.22 -4.12 -7.79
C ILE A 650 -26.18 -5.36 -8.70
N GLY A 651 -26.17 -5.22 -10.02
CA GLY A 651 -26.09 -6.35 -10.97
C GLY A 651 -24.80 -6.39 -11.79
N SER A 652 -24.37 -7.59 -12.15
CA SER A 652 -23.39 -7.85 -13.21
C SER A 652 -24.05 -8.68 -14.29
N PHE A 653 -23.76 -8.40 -15.55
CA PHE A 653 -24.15 -9.24 -16.67
C PHE A 653 -22.92 -9.88 -17.29
N SER A 654 -23.14 -10.99 -17.97
CA SER A 654 -22.06 -11.81 -18.51
C SER A 654 -22.20 -11.93 -20.03
N GLY A 655 -21.08 -11.94 -20.73
CA GLY A 655 -21.07 -12.15 -22.18
C GLY A 655 -19.85 -12.95 -22.63
N THR A 656 -19.71 -13.11 -23.93
CA THR A 656 -18.56 -13.76 -24.56
C THR A 656 -17.95 -12.85 -25.62
N ILE A 657 -16.62 -12.85 -25.71
CA ILE A 657 -15.92 -12.05 -26.72
C ILE A 657 -16.19 -12.65 -28.10
N ALA A 658 -16.88 -11.92 -28.96
CA ALA A 658 -17.16 -12.35 -30.33
C ALA A 658 -16.05 -11.91 -31.29
N GLU A 659 -15.51 -10.70 -31.10
CA GLU A 659 -14.53 -10.11 -31.98
C GLU A 659 -13.42 -9.40 -31.20
N LYS A 660 -12.21 -9.39 -31.76
CA LYS A 660 -11.05 -8.66 -31.26
C LYS A 660 -10.34 -7.97 -32.42
N SER A 661 -10.23 -6.65 -32.35
CA SER A 661 -9.52 -5.85 -33.35
C SER A 661 -8.02 -6.13 -33.31
N GLN A 662 -7.41 -6.28 -34.50
CA GLN A 662 -5.96 -6.32 -34.66
C GLN A 662 -5.33 -4.92 -34.79
N THR A 663 -6.17 -3.91 -35.07
CA THR A 663 -5.74 -2.52 -35.22
C THR A 663 -5.89 -1.77 -33.89
N GLU A 664 -4.90 -0.94 -33.59
CA GLU A 664 -4.92 -0.05 -32.43
C GLU A 664 -5.99 1.04 -32.56
N ILE A 665 -6.45 1.53 -31.40
CA ILE A 665 -7.41 2.62 -31.32
C ILE A 665 -6.68 3.95 -31.46
N ARG A 666 -7.05 4.73 -32.49
CA ARG A 666 -6.51 6.07 -32.71
C ARG A 666 -7.23 7.16 -31.91
N ALA A 667 -8.52 6.97 -31.62
CA ALA A 667 -9.34 7.88 -30.84
C ALA A 667 -10.24 7.10 -29.88
N ALA A 668 -10.21 7.45 -28.60
CA ALA A 668 -11.11 6.96 -27.57
C ALA A 668 -12.39 7.81 -27.54
N SER A 669 -13.51 7.21 -27.10
CA SER A 669 -14.69 8.01 -26.80
C SER A 669 -14.44 8.93 -25.61
N ALA A 670 -15.00 10.14 -25.70
CA ALA A 670 -14.94 11.11 -24.62
C ALA A 670 -15.54 10.55 -23.32
N SER A 671 -16.56 9.69 -23.41
CA SER A 671 -17.23 9.02 -22.27
C SER A 671 -16.29 8.11 -21.44
N LEU A 672 -15.30 7.49 -22.08
CA LEU A 672 -14.32 6.61 -21.43
C LEU A 672 -13.11 7.36 -20.87
N ALA A 673 -12.84 8.57 -21.36
CA ALA A 673 -11.72 9.39 -20.90
C ALA A 673 -11.85 9.80 -19.43
N ILE A 674 -10.75 9.75 -18.68
CA ILE A 674 -10.68 10.23 -17.27
C ILE A 674 -11.16 11.67 -17.13
N GLN A 675 -10.91 12.52 -18.14
CA GLN A 675 -11.34 13.92 -18.15
C GLN A 675 -12.87 14.07 -18.08
N ALA A 676 -13.63 13.09 -18.60
CA ALA A 676 -15.09 13.01 -18.50
C ALA A 676 -15.54 12.04 -17.38
N GLY A 677 -14.65 11.68 -16.47
CA GLY A 677 -14.91 10.77 -15.34
C GLY A 677 -14.90 9.28 -15.69
N GLY A 678 -14.37 8.87 -16.85
CA GLY A 678 -14.16 7.45 -17.20
C GLY A 678 -12.86 6.88 -16.62
N ASP A 679 -12.61 5.58 -16.87
CA ASP A 679 -11.43 4.87 -16.34
C ASP A 679 -10.22 4.86 -17.30
N LEU A 680 -10.39 5.33 -18.55
CA LEU A 680 -9.34 5.27 -19.57
C LEU A 680 -8.44 6.51 -19.52
N GLN A 681 -7.13 6.30 -19.36
CA GLN A 681 -6.14 7.37 -19.48
C GLN A 681 -6.01 7.80 -20.93
N THR A 682 -6.38 9.04 -21.22
CA THR A 682 -6.32 9.64 -22.55
C THR A 682 -5.50 10.93 -22.55
N GLU A 683 -4.87 11.22 -23.68
CA GLU A 683 -4.19 12.47 -24.00
C GLU A 683 -4.91 13.12 -25.18
N ILE A 684 -4.99 14.45 -25.23
CA ILE A 684 -5.63 15.15 -26.35
C ILE A 684 -4.60 15.23 -27.46
N ASP A 685 -4.92 14.65 -28.61
CA ASP A 685 -4.04 14.69 -29.77
C ASP A 685 -3.99 16.13 -30.32
N PRO A 686 -2.82 16.76 -30.44
CA PRO A 686 -2.69 18.16 -30.86
C PRO A 686 -3.14 18.41 -32.30
N ASP A 687 -3.10 17.39 -33.16
CA ASP A 687 -3.46 17.53 -34.58
C ASP A 687 -4.97 17.37 -34.81
N THR A 688 -5.64 16.53 -34.02
CA THR A 688 -7.07 16.19 -34.22
C THR A 688 -8.00 16.72 -33.13
N GLY A 689 -7.47 17.16 -31.99
CA GLY A 689 -8.25 17.57 -30.83
C GLY A 689 -9.01 16.43 -30.14
N MET A 690 -8.88 15.19 -30.61
CA MET A 690 -9.57 14.03 -30.06
C MET A 690 -8.81 13.40 -28.89
N ALA A 691 -9.54 12.80 -27.96
CA ALA A 691 -8.96 12.04 -26.86
C ALA A 691 -8.37 10.73 -27.39
N LYS A 692 -7.04 10.58 -27.36
CA LYS A 692 -6.32 9.36 -27.73
C LYS A 692 -5.91 8.58 -26.48
N PRO A 693 -6.03 7.24 -26.43
CA PRO A 693 -5.49 6.46 -25.32
C PRO A 693 -4.00 6.73 -25.13
N ARG A 694 -3.56 6.94 -23.88
CA ARG A 694 -2.15 7.18 -23.55
C ARG A 694 -1.28 5.95 -23.80
N SER A 695 -1.84 4.75 -23.59
CA SER A 695 -1.21 3.48 -23.94
C SER A 695 -1.87 2.88 -25.18
N VAL A 696 -1.08 2.19 -26.00
CA VAL A 696 -1.58 1.45 -27.16
C VAL A 696 -2.66 0.49 -26.68
N SER A 697 -3.85 0.63 -27.25
CA SER A 697 -5.05 -0.07 -26.80
C SER A 697 -5.80 -0.67 -27.99
N TYR A 698 -6.46 -1.80 -27.77
CA TYR A 698 -7.18 -2.57 -28.76
C TYR A 698 -8.65 -2.75 -28.35
N GLN A 699 -9.54 -2.91 -29.32
CA GLN A 699 -10.97 -3.15 -29.05
C GLN A 699 -11.28 -4.64 -29.04
N ALA A 700 -12.10 -5.07 -28.08
CA ALA A 700 -12.79 -6.35 -28.11
C ALA A 700 -14.30 -6.11 -28.00
N ARG A 701 -15.10 -6.86 -28.74
CA ARG A 701 -16.56 -6.69 -28.81
C ARG A 701 -17.27 -7.87 -28.17
N VAL A 702 -18.23 -7.58 -27.32
CA VAL A 702 -19.08 -8.57 -26.66
C VAL A 702 -20.54 -8.23 -26.99
N PRO A 703 -21.20 -9.02 -27.86
CA PRO A 703 -22.61 -8.82 -28.17
C PRO A 703 -23.45 -9.05 -26.90
N LEU A 704 -24.43 -8.18 -26.69
CA LEU A 704 -25.32 -8.18 -25.54
C LEU A 704 -26.70 -8.68 -25.98
N VAL A 705 -26.84 -10.00 -26.03
CA VAL A 705 -28.11 -10.67 -26.39
C VAL A 705 -28.84 -11.08 -25.11
N ASP A 706 -30.17 -10.92 -25.09
CA ASP A 706 -31.05 -11.37 -23.99
C ASP A 706 -30.65 -10.86 -22.59
N ILE A 707 -30.49 -9.55 -22.43
CA ILE A 707 -30.23 -8.95 -21.12
C ILE A 707 -31.52 -8.39 -20.53
N ASP A 708 -31.95 -8.92 -19.38
CA ASP A 708 -33.15 -8.51 -18.61
C ASP A 708 -33.18 -7.04 -18.14
N SER A 709 -32.14 -6.25 -18.44
CA SER A 709 -32.00 -4.86 -18.00
C SER A 709 -32.00 -3.89 -19.17
N ALA A 710 -32.69 -2.77 -19.01
CA ALA A 710 -32.78 -1.71 -20.01
C ALA A 710 -31.41 -1.02 -20.17
N LEU A 711 -30.60 -1.51 -21.11
CA LEU A 711 -29.32 -0.92 -21.48
C LEU A 711 -29.54 0.23 -22.46
N ARG A 712 -28.71 1.27 -22.37
CA ARG A 712 -28.72 2.41 -23.30
C ARG A 712 -27.33 2.60 -23.89
N PRO A 713 -27.22 3.03 -25.16
CA PRO A 713 -25.95 3.46 -25.74
C PRO A 713 -25.26 4.54 -24.87
N GLY A 714 -23.94 4.50 -24.81
CA GLY A 714 -23.12 5.42 -24.00
C GLY A 714 -22.97 5.04 -22.52
N TYR A 715 -23.69 4.01 -22.06
CA TYR A 715 -23.44 3.45 -20.72
C TYR A 715 -22.03 2.86 -20.64
N ARG A 716 -21.35 3.15 -19.53
CA ARG A 716 -19.98 2.71 -19.28
C ARG A 716 -19.85 1.87 -18.01
N GLY A 717 -18.78 1.09 -17.95
CA GLY A 717 -18.50 0.25 -16.81
C GLY A 717 -17.15 -0.42 -16.88
N THR A 718 -16.94 -1.36 -15.95
CA THR A 718 -15.73 -2.16 -15.87
C THR A 718 -16.05 -3.61 -16.24
N ALA A 719 -15.25 -4.17 -17.15
CA ALA A 719 -15.32 -5.54 -17.59
C ALA A 719 -14.18 -6.37 -16.97
N LYS A 720 -14.45 -7.66 -16.77
CA LYS A 720 -13.53 -8.64 -16.21
C LYS A 720 -13.50 -9.86 -17.11
N ILE A 721 -12.47 -9.94 -17.94
CA ILE A 721 -12.25 -11.02 -18.89
C ILE A 721 -11.59 -12.19 -18.15
N HIS A 722 -12.18 -13.38 -18.27
CA HIS A 722 -11.63 -14.61 -17.70
C HIS A 722 -10.64 -15.24 -18.68
N THR A 723 -9.36 -15.16 -18.32
CA THR A 723 -8.26 -15.69 -19.14
C THR A 723 -7.81 -17.06 -18.63
N LYS A 724 -6.96 -17.75 -19.40
CA LYS A 724 -6.33 -19.01 -18.96
C LYS A 724 -5.60 -18.82 -17.62
N PRO A 725 -5.63 -19.82 -16.71
CA PRO A 725 -4.88 -19.76 -15.45
C PRO A 725 -3.40 -19.46 -15.70
N MET A 726 -2.82 -18.59 -14.87
CA MET A 726 -1.41 -18.24 -14.94
C MET A 726 -0.73 -18.59 -13.62
N SER A 727 0.46 -19.19 -13.72
CA SER A 727 1.30 -19.50 -12.57
C SER A 727 1.87 -18.24 -11.91
N LEU A 728 2.24 -18.32 -10.63
CA LEU A 728 2.87 -17.20 -9.93
C LEU A 728 4.19 -16.77 -10.61
N GLY A 729 4.96 -17.73 -11.14
CA GLY A 729 6.18 -17.44 -11.90
C GLY A 729 5.92 -16.60 -13.15
N GLN A 730 4.94 -16.98 -13.96
CA GLN A 730 4.56 -16.22 -15.16
C GLN A 730 4.04 -14.83 -14.82
N ARG A 731 3.27 -14.70 -13.73
CA ARG A 731 2.78 -13.38 -13.25
C ARG A 731 3.94 -12.49 -12.80
N PHE A 732 4.90 -13.04 -12.07
CA PHE A 732 6.07 -12.31 -11.62
C PHE A 732 6.96 -11.87 -12.78
N TRP A 733 7.21 -12.76 -13.75
CA TRP A 733 7.95 -12.44 -14.97
C TRP A 733 7.27 -11.32 -15.77
N ARG A 734 5.94 -11.39 -15.92
CA ARG A 734 5.16 -10.34 -16.58
C ARG A 734 5.21 -9.01 -15.82
N PHE A 735 5.17 -9.04 -14.48
CA PHE A 735 5.34 -7.84 -13.66
C PHE A 735 6.72 -7.20 -13.86
N ILE A 736 7.77 -8.02 -13.91
CA ILE A 736 9.12 -7.55 -14.22
C ILE A 736 9.14 -6.91 -15.60
N ASN A 737 8.64 -7.59 -16.65
CA ASN A 737 8.67 -7.05 -18.01
C ASN A 737 7.80 -5.79 -18.20
N LYS A 738 6.68 -5.66 -17.46
CA LYS A 738 5.89 -4.41 -17.45
C LYS A 738 6.57 -3.26 -16.70
N THR A 739 7.37 -3.57 -15.68
CA THR A 739 8.01 -2.55 -14.82
C THR A 739 9.34 -2.08 -15.39
N PHE A 740 10.11 -3.02 -15.92
CA PHE A 740 11.36 -2.80 -16.59
C PHE A 740 11.10 -3.14 -18.05
N ASN A 741 10.80 -2.13 -18.88
CA ASN A 741 10.73 -2.30 -20.33
C ASN A 741 12.09 -2.84 -20.81
N PHE A 742 12.25 -4.16 -20.79
CA PHE A 742 13.32 -4.83 -21.50
C PHE A 742 12.88 -4.84 -22.96
N GLU A 743 13.10 -3.73 -23.66
CA GLU A 743 13.38 -3.81 -25.08
C GLU A 743 14.69 -4.59 -25.20
N LEU A 744 14.58 -5.85 -25.56
CA LEU A 744 15.69 -6.76 -25.85
C LEU A 744 15.76 -6.95 -27.35
#